data_AF-A0A8J1TU94-F1
#
_entry.id   AF-A0A8J1TU94-F1
#
_cell.length_a   1.000
_cell.length_b   1.000
_cell.length_c   1.000
_cell.angle_alpha   90.00
_cell.angle_beta   90.00
_cell.angle_gamma   90.00
#
_symmetry.space_group_name_H-M   'P 1'
#
loop_
_entity.id
_entity.type
_entity.pdbx_description
1 polymer ?
#
loop_
_entity_poly.entity_id
_entity_poly.type
_entity_poly.pdbx_seq_one_letter_code
_entity_poly.pdbx_strand_id
1 'polypeptide(L)'
;MQGPYFEENHPGLQGRERRQGNIQQFDGNGPHFEGSGPHFEGNRPPFERDRLHFEGNRPPVMYGPNIQENYPPGIQEVEGQQLNGQHFNSNEPHFEGYGPHFEGDRPLFEMSVPNFEENEPYIGMNGPIYEGEDYQEWFTDGMEEPLHPLKKKGKRKKKKKSKPTSICQRWCPLLYRFFTSGPDEYLILKQILGFPIGLLFATGLYYAVIDSMRFTTFVKYTLGTILGIMMSGGFAMSIQVRCITILLIPFFLGKEGRSYIATFAIALILSGPVVNIVQNAKEVKRSLACHAELGANQTLARLELKLKPIHDVMLDLQRQGKEIHNITSKIKKEFKPFENEVEDKDEIEEMKADSDYVDGLEGQQKSRTLDISNRHEHVNKAPNGMVLEQGYEEKMEFRCEDVYSKAVIECRKTFRSLESKCMKAAGVIGHLFCWVFKLTQMCALLSLVPSSDKENCESGNALNEGFGEGYKTAEDSANAFDDNFDVNMQYKIETTKESIETYSVKDAAKEMNHAFDEKVKWFQFCMTAIKRILAFMFLRVFLSALRYHKNYIGNFEGDNVYIVSYFKRIDARRYKQGKRTLLPLKKLERKNYIDPLSFKLMGPEKSKLVSSTFKLLLRVISVSVIIYMDYFIYEVLDMIRRHSRVDYRQTGEHHIQLIINGNGAVAHLIKSILNGFNKKHAIDEVTTNFACLPNPVGLDTQHIYKIFGIFAIIWICMVFEAYGLRLRRVICQFFYPKREKKRILHLYNDVLKKRKGFLRHAQRRIKALARERKLSIKSNVLTSIRNEYPMLCGWLGMFGSSKKKCLICEEPENKNFYNCHTPGCNFGYCGECWIDMKEICYACLPEEDFNDDSTYTDVENF
;
A
#
# COMPACT_ATOMS: atom_id res chain seq x y z
N MET A 1 -11.50 58.92 -6.72
CA MET A 1 -11.68 59.80 -5.55
C MET A 1 -10.69 59.28 -4.49
N GLN A 2 -9.45 59.75 -4.55
CA GLN A 2 -8.85 60.78 -3.67
C GLN A 2 -8.68 60.29 -2.22
N GLY A 3 -7.41 60.26 -1.76
CA GLY A 3 -6.93 59.84 -0.42
C GLY A 3 -7.33 60.80 0.72
N PRO A 4 -6.67 60.76 1.91
CA PRO A 4 -5.23 61.07 2.12
C PRO A 4 -4.49 60.09 3.11
N TYR A 5 -3.16 59.87 3.09
CA TYR A 5 -2.00 60.62 3.70
C TYR A 5 -2.19 61.00 5.20
N PHE A 6 -1.25 60.92 6.17
CA PHE A 6 0.22 61.14 6.31
C PHE A 6 0.69 60.55 7.69
N GLU A 7 1.96 60.16 7.92
CA GLU A 7 3.03 60.79 8.78
C GLU A 7 4.08 59.67 9.07
N GLU A 8 5.40 59.81 9.28
CA GLU A 8 6.31 60.92 9.64
C GLU A 8 7.78 60.47 9.42
N ASN A 9 8.71 61.42 9.28
CA ASN A 9 10.14 61.23 8.97
C ASN A 9 11.07 61.64 10.14
N HIS A 10 12.02 60.75 10.50
CA HIS A 10 13.42 60.96 10.97
C HIS A 10 13.70 61.76 12.28
N PRO A 11 14.94 61.78 12.88
CA PRO A 11 16.26 61.23 12.48
C PRO A 11 17.08 60.56 13.63
N GLY A 12 18.28 60.01 13.33
CA GLY A 12 19.41 60.05 14.29
C GLY A 12 20.42 58.89 14.37
N LEU A 13 21.64 59.18 13.90
CA LEU A 13 22.97 58.78 14.41
C LEU A 13 23.65 57.46 13.98
N GLN A 14 24.70 57.65 13.18
CA GLN A 14 25.87 56.80 12.95
C GLN A 14 26.73 56.64 14.22
N GLY A 15 27.41 55.48 14.37
CA GLY A 15 28.52 55.38 15.33
C GLY A 15 29.12 53.98 15.60
N ARG A 16 30.12 53.62 14.79
CA ARG A 16 31.40 52.94 15.14
C ARG A 16 31.50 51.48 15.67
N GLU A 17 32.33 50.74 14.91
CA GLU A 17 33.51 49.93 15.29
C GLU A 17 33.41 48.48 15.80
N ARG A 18 34.27 47.67 15.15
CA ARG A 18 34.61 46.27 15.40
C ARG A 18 35.22 46.07 16.79
N ARG A 19 34.87 44.96 17.44
CA ARG A 19 35.78 44.22 18.34
C ARG A 19 35.71 42.72 18.05
N GLN A 20 36.88 42.15 17.80
CA GLN A 20 37.15 40.71 17.81
C GLN A 20 36.95 40.17 19.24
N GLY A 21 36.35 39.00 19.35
CA GLY A 21 36.24 38.23 20.59
C GLY A 21 36.46 36.75 20.31
N ASN A 22 37.54 36.22 20.90
CA ASN A 22 38.07 34.88 20.76
C ASN A 22 37.09 33.77 21.19
N ILE A 23 37.05 32.69 20.42
CA ILE A 23 36.47 31.40 20.84
C ILE A 23 37.56 30.62 21.57
N GLN A 24 37.32 30.28 22.84
CA GLN A 24 38.14 29.35 23.64
C GLN A 24 37.62 27.92 23.48
N GLN A 25 38.52 27.02 23.04
CA GLN A 25 38.41 25.58 23.24
C GLN A 25 38.77 25.23 24.69
N PHE A 26 38.04 24.27 25.27
CA PHE A 26 38.44 23.59 26.51
C PHE A 26 38.58 22.09 26.23
N ASP A 27 39.80 21.60 26.40
CA ASP A 27 40.20 20.20 26.48
C ASP A 27 40.31 19.77 27.96
N GLY A 28 40.11 18.47 28.21
CA GLY A 28 40.81 17.75 29.27
C GLY A 28 40.01 16.74 30.09
N ASN A 29 40.36 15.45 29.93
CA ASN A 29 41.02 14.59 30.94
C ASN A 29 40.37 13.22 31.25
N GLY A 30 41.14 12.15 31.01
CA GLY A 30 41.03 10.83 31.65
C GLY A 30 42.04 9.82 31.07
N PRO A 31 42.70 8.94 31.87
CA PRO A 31 44.14 8.64 31.74
C PRO A 31 44.53 7.32 31.04
N HIS A 32 45.85 7.12 30.98
CA HIS A 32 46.64 6.18 30.16
C HIS A 32 47.35 5.09 31.03
N PHE A 33 47.89 4.05 30.35
CA PHE A 33 48.81 2.95 30.77
C PHE A 33 48.17 1.70 31.43
N GLU A 34 48.64 0.45 31.27
CA GLU A 34 49.83 -0.17 30.66
C GLU A 34 49.53 -1.66 30.38
N GLY A 35 50.23 -2.29 29.43
CA GLY A 35 50.00 -3.69 29.03
C GLY A 35 50.82 -4.73 29.81
N SER A 36 50.28 -5.94 29.89
CA SER A 36 51.03 -7.19 30.12
C SER A 36 50.17 -8.39 29.70
N GLY A 37 50.66 -9.20 28.74
CA GLY A 37 50.03 -10.46 28.29
C GLY A 37 50.04 -11.58 29.36
N PRO A 38 49.74 -12.87 29.05
CA PRO A 38 49.91 -13.53 27.76
C PRO A 38 48.74 -14.44 27.27
N HIS A 39 48.97 -14.91 26.04
CA HIS A 39 48.35 -15.89 25.15
C HIS A 39 47.91 -17.27 25.72
N PHE A 40 46.72 -17.77 25.36
CA PHE A 40 46.39 -18.94 24.48
C PHE A 40 45.08 -19.70 24.82
N GLU A 41 44.30 -19.92 23.74
CA GLU A 41 43.33 -20.99 23.38
C GLU A 41 42.32 -21.60 24.38
N GLY A 42 41.05 -21.67 23.94
CA GLY A 42 40.15 -22.75 24.35
C GLY A 42 38.64 -22.49 24.28
N ASN A 43 38.02 -22.98 23.21
CA ASN A 43 36.72 -23.67 23.17
C ASN A 43 35.38 -22.95 23.50
N ARG A 44 34.62 -22.84 22.40
CA ARG A 44 33.18 -23.15 22.18
C ARG A 44 32.17 -21.99 22.03
N PRO A 45 31.29 -22.08 21.01
CA PRO A 45 30.31 -21.07 20.60
C PRO A 45 28.94 -21.22 21.30
N PRO A 46 28.08 -20.18 21.27
CA PRO A 46 26.69 -20.28 21.70
C PRO A 46 25.78 -20.84 20.58
N PHE A 47 24.91 -21.77 20.97
CA PHE A 47 23.94 -22.50 20.14
C PHE A 47 22.76 -21.65 19.70
N GLU A 48 22.45 -21.72 18.40
CA GLU A 48 21.14 -21.47 17.80
C GLU A 48 20.20 -22.67 18.00
N ARG A 49 18.89 -22.43 17.98
CA ARG A 49 17.85 -23.45 18.18
C ARG A 49 17.62 -24.27 16.91
N ASP A 50 17.89 -25.57 17.01
CA ASP A 50 17.60 -26.61 16.02
C ASP A 50 16.11 -26.77 15.70
N ARG A 51 15.78 -26.84 14.39
CA ARG A 51 14.71 -27.69 13.85
C ARG A 51 15.36 -28.79 13.01
N LEU A 52 15.14 -30.04 13.40
CA LEU A 52 15.54 -31.23 12.64
C LEU A 52 14.44 -31.60 11.62
N HIS A 53 14.82 -31.64 10.34
CA HIS A 53 14.18 -32.44 9.30
C HIS A 53 14.95 -33.76 9.18
N PHE A 54 14.23 -34.88 9.17
CA PHE A 54 14.80 -36.18 8.81
C PHE A 54 14.54 -36.46 7.33
N GLU A 55 15.59 -36.91 6.64
CA GLU A 55 15.60 -37.36 5.26
C GLU A 55 16.17 -38.79 5.22
N GLY A 56 15.71 -39.60 4.25
CA GLY A 56 16.25 -40.92 4.02
C GLY A 56 15.86 -41.54 2.68
N ASN A 57 16.78 -41.40 1.70
CA ASN A 57 17.21 -42.35 0.63
C ASN A 57 16.14 -42.91 -0.33
N ARG A 58 16.28 -42.95 -1.68
CA ARG A 58 17.41 -43.38 -2.57
C ARG A 58 16.95 -43.19 -4.06
N PRO A 59 17.70 -43.54 -5.14
CA PRO A 59 18.66 -42.71 -5.90
C PRO A 59 18.29 -42.58 -7.43
N PRO A 60 19.20 -42.38 -8.43
CA PRO A 60 19.02 -41.41 -9.53
C PRO A 60 18.75 -42.08 -10.91
N VAL A 61 18.65 -41.30 -12.01
CA VAL A 61 19.26 -41.52 -13.36
C VAL A 61 18.45 -40.87 -14.53
N MET A 62 19.15 -39.94 -15.22
CA MET A 62 19.30 -39.69 -16.67
C MET A 62 18.15 -39.34 -17.67
N TYR A 63 18.51 -38.36 -18.52
CA TYR A 63 18.15 -38.00 -19.93
C TYR A 63 16.69 -37.68 -20.32
N GLY A 64 16.54 -36.59 -21.10
CA GLY A 64 15.29 -36.10 -21.74
C GLY A 64 14.78 -36.98 -22.91
N PRO A 65 13.92 -36.49 -23.85
CA PRO A 65 13.76 -35.11 -24.32
C PRO A 65 12.30 -34.61 -24.52
N ASN A 66 12.20 -33.37 -25.03
CA ASN A 66 11.06 -32.66 -25.62
C ASN A 66 10.03 -33.51 -26.37
N ILE A 67 8.75 -33.07 -26.35
CA ILE A 67 7.86 -32.95 -27.52
C ILE A 67 6.71 -31.98 -27.16
N GLN A 68 6.47 -31.02 -28.06
CA GLN A 68 5.29 -30.14 -28.14
C GLN A 68 4.03 -30.94 -28.45
N GLU A 69 2.84 -30.47 -28.03
CA GLU A 69 1.68 -30.24 -28.92
C GLU A 69 0.33 -30.17 -28.17
N ASN A 70 -0.41 -29.10 -28.48
CA ASN A 70 -1.82 -29.07 -28.88
C ASN A 70 -2.90 -29.78 -28.04
N TYR A 71 -3.79 -28.97 -27.46
CA TYR A 71 -5.22 -29.30 -27.34
C TYR A 71 -5.87 -29.33 -28.75
N PRO A 72 -6.91 -30.15 -28.99
CA PRO A 72 -8.28 -29.59 -29.00
C PRO A 72 -9.35 -30.66 -28.52
N PRO A 73 -10.68 -30.56 -28.76
CA PRO A 73 -11.65 -30.52 -27.66
C PRO A 73 -12.80 -31.57 -27.73
N GLY A 74 -13.45 -31.81 -26.58
CA GLY A 74 -14.91 -32.00 -26.51
C GLY A 74 -15.50 -33.42 -26.53
N ILE A 75 -16.68 -33.46 -25.89
CA ILE A 75 -17.88 -34.28 -26.16
C ILE A 75 -18.22 -35.44 -25.18
N GLN A 76 -19.45 -35.30 -24.67
CA GLN A 76 -20.48 -36.27 -24.25
C GLN A 76 -20.63 -36.73 -22.78
N GLU A 77 -21.76 -36.23 -22.24
CA GLU A 77 -22.73 -36.87 -21.35
C GLU A 77 -22.87 -38.40 -21.54
N VAL A 78 -23.04 -39.15 -20.44
CA VAL A 78 -24.13 -40.15 -20.26
C VAL A 78 -24.48 -40.29 -18.77
N GLU A 79 -25.77 -40.47 -18.55
CA GLU A 79 -26.59 -40.58 -17.35
C GLU A 79 -26.29 -41.76 -16.39
N GLY A 80 -26.80 -41.62 -15.16
CA GLY A 80 -27.58 -42.69 -14.54
C GLY A 80 -26.95 -43.41 -13.35
N GLN A 81 -27.47 -43.17 -12.14
CA GLN A 81 -28.41 -44.09 -11.46
C GLN A 81 -28.44 -43.85 -9.93
N GLN A 82 -29.65 -43.61 -9.43
CA GLN A 82 -30.01 -43.71 -8.03
C GLN A 82 -30.00 -45.18 -7.59
N LEU A 83 -29.41 -45.48 -6.44
CA LEU A 83 -29.77 -46.64 -5.62
C LEU A 83 -29.93 -46.22 -4.16
N ASN A 84 -31.15 -46.42 -3.67
CA ASN A 84 -31.53 -46.35 -2.27
C ASN A 84 -30.82 -47.45 -1.47
N GLY A 85 -30.26 -47.08 -0.31
CA GLY A 85 -29.81 -48.03 0.70
C GLY A 85 -29.77 -47.34 2.07
N GLN A 86 -30.68 -47.74 2.95
CA GLN A 86 -30.72 -47.34 4.36
C GLN A 86 -29.49 -47.91 5.09
N HIS A 87 -28.78 -47.08 5.87
CA HIS A 87 -27.80 -47.56 6.84
C HIS A 87 -28.09 -47.00 8.23
N PHE A 88 -28.19 -47.93 9.18
CA PHE A 88 -28.31 -47.74 10.62
C PHE A 88 -27.01 -47.13 11.18
N ASN A 89 -27.11 -46.06 11.98
CA ASN A 89 -25.98 -45.58 12.77
C ASN A 89 -25.96 -46.26 14.14
N SER A 90 -24.92 -47.05 14.38
CA SER A 90 -24.50 -47.54 15.68
C SER A 90 -23.77 -46.43 16.46
N ASN A 91 -24.12 -46.28 17.74
CA ASN A 91 -23.45 -45.41 18.70
C ASN A 91 -22.19 -46.08 19.23
N GLU A 92 -21.01 -45.50 18.99
CA GLU A 92 -19.81 -45.69 19.80
C GLU A 92 -19.00 -44.38 19.85
N PRO A 93 -18.61 -43.88 21.04
CA PRO A 93 -17.83 -42.65 21.15
C PRO A 93 -16.33 -42.90 20.96
N HIS A 94 -15.72 -42.10 20.09
CA HIS A 94 -14.27 -41.99 19.89
C HIS A 94 -13.66 -41.13 21.00
N PHE A 95 -12.58 -41.59 21.64
CA PHE A 95 -11.79 -40.81 22.60
C PHE A 95 -10.55 -40.24 21.89
N GLU A 96 -10.42 -38.91 21.84
CA GLU A 96 -9.14 -38.23 21.60
C GLU A 96 -8.59 -37.68 22.92
N GLY A 97 -7.41 -38.15 23.29
CA GLY A 97 -6.70 -37.72 24.50
C GLY A 97 -5.90 -36.44 24.26
N TYR A 98 -6.11 -35.43 25.10
CA TYR A 98 -5.23 -34.26 25.19
C TYR A 98 -4.50 -34.29 26.54
N GLY A 99 -3.17 -34.33 26.49
CA GLY A 99 -2.29 -34.16 27.65
C GLY A 99 -2.08 -32.68 28.02
N PRO A 100 -1.56 -32.39 29.23
CA PRO A 100 -1.46 -31.02 29.76
C PRO A 100 -0.36 -30.18 29.10
N HIS A 101 -0.67 -28.90 28.83
CA HIS A 101 0.27 -27.89 28.32
C HIS A 101 1.09 -27.26 29.46
N PHE A 102 2.38 -27.03 29.20
CA PHE A 102 3.32 -26.35 30.10
C PHE A 102 3.88 -25.09 29.44
N GLU A 103 4.12 -24.04 30.24
CA GLU A 103 4.89 -22.86 29.83
C GLU A 103 6.10 -22.74 30.79
N GLY A 104 7.23 -23.31 30.37
CA GLY A 104 8.41 -23.53 31.23
C GLY A 104 8.18 -24.60 32.32
N ASP A 105 8.98 -24.55 33.39
CA ASP A 105 8.98 -25.57 34.47
C ASP A 105 7.85 -25.38 35.51
N ARG A 106 6.70 -24.78 35.14
CA ARG A 106 5.52 -24.71 36.02
C ARG A 106 4.23 -25.11 35.30
N PRO A 107 3.43 -26.04 35.84
CA PRO A 107 2.11 -26.36 35.31
C PRO A 107 1.13 -25.20 35.60
N LEU A 108 0.48 -24.70 34.55
CA LEU A 108 -0.64 -23.76 34.64
C LEU A 108 -1.94 -24.56 34.79
N PHE A 109 -2.58 -24.45 35.95
CA PHE A 109 -3.96 -24.89 36.11
C PHE A 109 -4.89 -23.75 35.68
N GLU A 110 -5.41 -23.80 34.46
CA GLU A 110 -6.59 -22.99 34.11
C GLU A 110 -7.80 -23.54 34.87
N MET A 111 -8.45 -22.70 35.67
CA MET A 111 -9.79 -22.98 36.17
C MET A 111 -10.75 -23.04 34.98
N SER A 112 -11.14 -24.25 34.61
CA SER A 112 -12.14 -24.53 33.59
C SER A 112 -13.48 -23.92 33.99
N VAL A 113 -13.87 -22.87 33.26
CA VAL A 113 -15.28 -22.47 33.14
C VAL A 113 -15.85 -23.30 32.00
N PRO A 114 -16.91 -24.11 32.18
CA PRO A 114 -17.46 -24.90 31.09
C PRO A 114 -18.01 -23.98 30.00
N ASN A 115 -17.43 -24.12 28.80
CA ASN A 115 -17.92 -23.52 27.57
C ASN A 115 -18.99 -24.47 27.02
N PHE A 116 -20.26 -24.05 27.07
CA PHE A 116 -21.32 -24.79 26.39
C PHE A 116 -21.40 -24.30 24.95
N GLU A 117 -20.85 -25.07 24.01
CA GLU A 117 -21.20 -24.94 22.60
C GLU A 117 -22.68 -25.29 22.42
N GLU A 118 -23.39 -24.40 21.71
CA GLU A 118 -24.80 -24.55 21.35
C GLU A 118 -24.96 -25.68 20.33
N ASN A 119 -25.15 -26.91 20.80
CA ASN A 119 -25.78 -27.97 20.00
C ASN A 119 -27.28 -27.97 20.30
N GLU A 120 -28.09 -27.67 19.28
CA GLU A 120 -29.55 -27.79 19.31
C GLU A 120 -29.96 -29.26 19.53
N PRO A 121 -30.69 -29.61 20.60
CA PRO A 121 -31.39 -30.88 20.65
C PRO A 121 -32.71 -30.75 19.88
N TYR A 122 -32.87 -31.58 18.85
CA TYR A 122 -34.17 -31.89 18.27
C TYR A 122 -34.98 -32.67 19.30
N ILE A 123 -35.80 -31.97 20.10
CA ILE A 123 -36.75 -32.63 21.01
C ILE A 123 -37.93 -33.08 20.16
N GLY A 124 -37.93 -34.36 19.79
CA GLY A 124 -39.12 -35.08 19.37
C GLY A 124 -40.20 -34.94 20.44
N MET A 125 -41.44 -34.72 19.98
CA MET A 125 -42.61 -34.65 20.84
C MET A 125 -42.70 -35.91 21.69
N ASN A 126 -42.38 -35.80 22.97
CA ASN A 126 -42.85 -36.64 24.06
C ASN A 126 -42.85 -35.78 25.31
N GLY A 127 -43.81 -34.86 25.35
CA GLY A 127 -44.22 -34.28 26.63
C GLY A 127 -44.90 -35.40 27.46
N PRO A 128 -44.71 -35.43 28.78
CA PRO A 128 -45.49 -36.33 29.63
C PRO A 128 -46.98 -36.08 29.40
N ILE A 129 -47.70 -37.15 29.09
CA ILE A 129 -49.16 -37.18 29.17
C ILE A 129 -49.49 -36.99 30.65
N TYR A 130 -49.95 -35.79 31.01
CA TYR A 130 -50.64 -35.58 32.27
C TYR A 130 -52.11 -35.86 31.99
N GLU A 131 -52.57 -37.04 32.39
CA GLU A 131 -53.98 -37.21 32.74
C GLU A 131 -54.25 -36.34 33.97
N GLY A 132 -55.16 -35.39 33.82
CA GLY A 132 -55.52 -34.42 34.86
C GLY A 132 -56.46 -33.37 34.30
N GLU A 133 -57.74 -33.52 34.61
CA GLU A 133 -58.89 -32.80 34.07
C GLU A 133 -58.93 -31.27 34.35
N ASP A 134 -57.94 -30.70 35.03
CA ASP A 134 -57.97 -29.32 35.53
C ASP A 134 -57.58 -28.22 34.51
N TYR A 135 -56.99 -28.57 33.36
CA TYR A 135 -56.59 -27.57 32.36
C TYR A 135 -57.74 -27.13 31.44
N GLN A 136 -58.83 -27.89 31.38
CA GLN A 136 -59.98 -27.61 30.51
C GLN A 136 -60.96 -26.59 31.11
N GLU A 137 -61.10 -26.51 32.44
CA GLU A 137 -62.01 -25.55 33.10
C GLU A 137 -61.60 -24.08 32.90
N TRP A 138 -60.30 -23.78 32.78
CA TRP A 138 -59.83 -22.39 32.64
C TRP A 138 -59.99 -21.84 31.21
N PHE A 139 -60.21 -22.72 30.23
CA PHE A 139 -60.27 -22.36 28.82
C PHE A 139 -61.70 -22.15 28.32
N THR A 140 -62.70 -22.73 29.00
CA THR A 140 -64.13 -22.64 28.65
C THR A 140 -64.84 -21.44 29.28
N ASP A 141 -64.47 -21.01 30.48
CA ASP A 141 -65.06 -19.84 31.18
C ASP A 141 -64.73 -18.46 30.54
N GLY A 142 -63.91 -18.46 29.49
CA GLY A 142 -63.47 -17.24 28.80
C GLY A 142 -64.24 -16.88 27.54
N MET A 143 -65.18 -17.71 27.07
CA MET A 143 -65.78 -17.54 25.74
C MET A 143 -67.26 -17.16 25.66
N GLU A 144 -68.06 -17.22 26.72
CA GLU A 144 -69.46 -16.81 26.63
C GLU A 144 -69.94 -16.03 27.86
N GLU A 145 -70.15 -14.72 27.71
CA GLU A 145 -71.25 -14.06 28.42
C GLU A 145 -71.68 -12.77 27.67
N PRO A 146 -72.94 -12.66 27.22
CA PRO A 146 -73.51 -11.43 26.67
C PRO A 146 -73.81 -10.43 27.79
N LEU A 147 -73.65 -9.13 27.50
CA LEU A 147 -74.02 -8.04 28.41
C LEU A 147 -75.52 -8.08 28.75
N HIS A 148 -75.87 -8.46 29.98
CA HIS A 148 -77.11 -8.01 30.64
C HIS A 148 -76.79 -7.18 31.89
N PRO A 149 -77.36 -5.96 32.04
CA PRO A 149 -77.10 -5.12 33.20
C PRO A 149 -78.02 -5.49 34.37
N LEU A 150 -77.42 -5.98 35.47
CA LEU A 150 -78.08 -6.12 36.76
C LEU A 150 -78.46 -4.74 37.34
N LYS A 151 -79.77 -4.49 37.45
CA LYS A 151 -80.35 -3.38 38.22
C LYS A 151 -80.07 -3.59 39.71
N LYS A 152 -79.24 -2.73 40.33
CA LYS A 152 -79.26 -2.50 41.79
C LYS A 152 -79.92 -1.16 42.09
N LYS A 153 -81.09 -1.21 42.73
CA LYS A 153 -81.75 -0.06 43.38
C LYS A 153 -80.93 0.32 44.61
N GLY A 154 -80.49 1.57 44.68
CA GLY A 154 -79.78 2.13 45.84
C GLY A 154 -79.27 3.53 45.53
N LYS A 155 -80.02 4.55 45.95
CA LYS A 155 -79.68 5.96 45.79
C LYS A 155 -78.36 6.27 46.53
N ARG A 156 -77.24 6.37 45.80
CA ARG A 156 -76.03 7.05 46.27
C ARG A 156 -75.50 7.97 45.18
N LYS A 157 -75.28 9.22 45.58
CA LYS A 157 -74.91 10.41 44.80
C LYS A 157 -73.91 10.08 43.66
N LYS A 158 -74.26 10.47 42.43
CA LYS A 158 -73.41 10.40 41.23
C LYS A 158 -72.14 11.23 41.43
N LYS A 159 -71.05 10.64 41.95
CA LYS A 159 -69.71 11.11 41.60
C LYS A 159 -69.46 10.72 40.14
N LYS A 160 -69.42 11.70 39.24
CA LYS A 160 -68.98 11.53 37.85
C LYS A 160 -67.57 10.89 37.87
N LYS A 161 -67.49 9.58 37.70
CA LYS A 161 -66.23 8.92 37.34
C LYS A 161 -65.91 9.34 35.91
N SER A 162 -65.04 10.33 35.74
CA SER A 162 -64.40 10.60 34.46
C SER A 162 -63.61 9.36 34.06
N LYS A 163 -64.11 8.58 33.10
CA LYS A 163 -63.26 7.63 32.37
C LYS A 163 -62.13 8.45 31.74
N PRO A 164 -60.85 8.04 31.85
CA PRO A 164 -59.78 8.71 31.13
C PRO A 164 -59.98 8.38 29.65
N THR A 165 -60.75 9.21 28.96
CA THR A 165 -60.88 9.17 27.50
C THR A 165 -59.59 9.81 26.97
N SER A 166 -58.87 9.08 26.13
CA SER A 166 -57.61 9.56 25.57
C SER A 166 -57.85 10.82 24.75
N ILE A 167 -56.89 11.75 24.73
CA ILE A 167 -56.95 13.01 23.99
C ILE A 167 -57.32 12.77 22.50
N CYS A 168 -56.86 11.66 21.92
CA CYS A 168 -57.22 11.23 20.56
C CYS A 168 -58.71 10.92 20.36
N GLN A 169 -59.41 10.39 21.37
CA GLN A 169 -60.84 10.10 21.28
C GLN A 169 -61.68 11.38 21.14
N ARG A 170 -61.13 12.52 21.55
CA ARG A 170 -61.79 13.84 21.53
C ARG A 170 -61.53 14.63 20.23
N TRP A 171 -60.39 14.42 19.60
CA TRP A 171 -59.98 15.15 18.39
C TRP A 171 -60.46 14.50 17.08
N CYS A 172 -60.60 13.17 17.02
CA CYS A 172 -61.15 12.46 15.85
C CYS A 172 -61.67 11.06 16.24
N PRO A 173 -62.97 10.92 16.58
CA PRO A 173 -63.53 9.62 17.00
C PRO A 173 -63.51 8.56 15.90
N LEU A 174 -63.60 8.97 14.63
CA LEU A 174 -63.53 8.06 13.47
C LEU A 174 -62.12 7.47 13.28
N LEU A 175 -61.07 8.29 13.32
CA LEU A 175 -59.69 7.81 13.26
C LEU A 175 -59.33 6.96 14.47
N TYR A 176 -59.76 7.36 15.67
CA TYR A 176 -59.55 6.55 16.87
C TYR A 176 -60.22 5.18 16.77
N ARG A 177 -61.47 5.12 16.29
CA ARG A 177 -62.20 3.86 16.07
C ARG A 177 -61.58 3.02 14.94
N PHE A 178 -61.05 3.64 13.90
CA PHE A 178 -60.35 2.96 12.81
C PHE A 178 -59.02 2.34 13.28
N PHE A 179 -58.17 3.07 14.00
CA PHE A 179 -56.91 2.54 14.53
C PHE A 179 -57.09 1.55 15.69
N THR A 180 -58.18 1.61 16.44
CA THR A 180 -58.47 0.64 17.52
C THR A 180 -59.37 -0.52 17.10
N SER A 181 -59.84 -0.54 15.85
CA SER A 181 -60.63 -1.65 15.28
C SER A 181 -59.82 -2.94 15.18
N GLY A 182 -60.48 -4.09 15.31
CA GLY A 182 -59.85 -5.40 15.18
C GLY A 182 -59.18 -5.60 13.80
N PRO A 183 -58.19 -6.49 13.66
CA PRO A 183 -57.52 -6.74 12.37
C PRO A 183 -58.49 -7.14 11.25
N ASP A 184 -59.62 -7.75 11.62
CA ASP A 184 -60.65 -8.26 10.70
C ASP A 184 -61.71 -7.19 10.32
N GLU A 185 -61.73 -6.04 11.00
CA GLU A 185 -62.69 -4.95 10.74
C GLU A 185 -62.12 -3.93 9.73
N TYR A 186 -62.97 -3.42 8.82
CA TYR A 186 -62.61 -2.41 7.80
C TYR A 186 -61.46 -2.82 6.85
N LEU A 187 -61.44 -4.08 6.40
CA LEU A 187 -60.35 -4.66 5.61
C LEU A 187 -60.01 -3.85 4.36
N ILE A 188 -61.01 -3.50 3.54
CA ILE A 188 -60.85 -2.75 2.28
C ILE A 188 -60.30 -1.35 2.54
N LEU A 189 -60.83 -0.65 3.55
CA LEU A 189 -60.37 0.70 3.91
C LEU A 189 -58.92 0.68 4.42
N LYS A 190 -58.53 -0.36 5.18
CA LYS A 190 -57.13 -0.58 5.62
C LYS A 190 -56.20 -0.92 4.46
N GLN A 191 -56.68 -1.62 3.43
CA GLN A 191 -55.91 -1.90 2.21
C GLN A 191 -55.67 -0.60 1.41
N ILE A 192 -56.72 0.19 1.17
CA ILE A 192 -56.64 1.46 0.44
C ILE A 192 -55.71 2.45 1.15
N LEU A 193 -55.84 2.59 2.48
CA LEU A 193 -54.97 3.48 3.27
C LEU A 193 -53.56 2.92 3.45
N GLY A 194 -53.38 1.60 3.39
CA GLY A 194 -52.08 0.94 3.54
C GLY A 194 -51.19 1.06 2.31
N PHE A 195 -51.77 1.02 1.11
CA PHE A 195 -51.02 1.13 -0.16
C PHE A 195 -50.10 2.37 -0.23
N PRO A 196 -50.57 3.61 0.01
CA PRO A 196 -49.70 4.80 -0.04
C PRO A 196 -48.62 4.78 1.05
N ILE A 197 -48.90 4.19 2.22
CA ILE A 197 -47.90 4.08 3.30
C ILE A 197 -46.78 3.11 2.88
N GLY A 198 -47.13 1.98 2.27
CA GLY A 198 -46.15 1.04 1.72
C GLY A 198 -45.30 1.66 0.61
N LEU A 199 -45.93 2.46 -0.26
CA LEU A 199 -45.23 3.19 -1.32
C LEU A 199 -44.24 4.21 -0.75
N LEU A 200 -44.66 5.03 0.22
CA LEU A 200 -43.78 5.99 0.90
C LEU A 200 -42.56 5.31 1.54
N PHE A 201 -42.77 4.15 2.18
CA PHE A 201 -41.68 3.36 2.73
C PHE A 201 -40.74 2.83 1.65
N ALA A 202 -41.29 2.34 0.53
CA ALA A 202 -40.51 1.87 -0.60
C ALA A 202 -39.67 2.99 -1.21
N THR A 203 -40.23 4.19 -1.36
CA THR A 203 -39.51 5.38 -1.84
C THR A 203 -38.37 5.76 -0.88
N GLY A 204 -38.61 5.74 0.43
CA GLY A 204 -37.57 5.98 1.42
C GLY A 204 -36.42 4.96 1.31
N LEU A 205 -36.76 3.69 1.14
CA LEU A 205 -35.79 2.61 0.96
C LEU A 205 -35.03 2.70 -0.37
N TYR A 206 -35.70 3.15 -1.44
CA TYR A 206 -35.07 3.39 -2.73
C TYR A 206 -33.94 4.41 -2.62
N TYR A 207 -34.21 5.58 -2.04
CA TYR A 207 -33.18 6.61 -1.87
C TYR A 207 -32.11 6.23 -0.85
N ALA A 208 -32.48 5.53 0.23
CA ALA A 208 -31.52 5.12 1.25
C ALA A 208 -30.57 4.00 0.79
N VAL A 209 -31.05 3.07 -0.03
CA VAL A 209 -30.30 1.85 -0.39
C VAL A 209 -29.96 1.81 -1.87
N ILE A 210 -30.97 1.82 -2.74
CA ILE A 210 -30.79 1.57 -4.18
C ILE A 210 -30.04 2.73 -4.84
N ASP A 211 -30.38 3.98 -4.50
CA ASP A 211 -29.74 5.13 -5.12
C ASP A 211 -28.27 5.29 -4.71
N SER A 212 -27.96 4.91 -3.45
CA SER A 212 -26.58 4.89 -2.94
C SER A 212 -25.68 3.86 -3.64
N MET A 213 -26.28 2.84 -4.29
CA MET A 213 -25.54 1.85 -5.07
C MET A 213 -25.26 2.36 -6.49
N ARG A 214 -24.04 2.17 -6.98
CA ARG A 214 -23.62 2.53 -8.34
C ARG A 214 -24.12 1.52 -9.39
N PHE A 215 -25.42 1.23 -9.40
CA PHE A 215 -26.05 0.47 -10.47
C PHE A 215 -26.32 1.34 -11.69
N THR A 216 -26.45 0.71 -12.86
CA THR A 216 -26.89 1.39 -14.08
C THR A 216 -28.28 1.98 -13.87
N THR A 217 -28.58 3.09 -14.54
CA THR A 217 -29.86 3.80 -14.40
C THR A 217 -31.06 2.87 -14.62
N PHE A 218 -30.97 1.97 -15.60
CA PHE A 218 -31.98 0.95 -15.84
C PHE A 218 -32.18 0.01 -14.63
N VAL A 219 -31.10 -0.56 -14.09
CA VAL A 219 -31.16 -1.48 -12.94
C VAL A 219 -31.68 -0.79 -11.68
N LYS A 220 -31.34 0.49 -11.46
CA LYS A 220 -31.88 1.28 -10.34
C LYS A 220 -33.40 1.38 -10.42
N TYR A 221 -33.93 1.79 -11.58
CA TYR A 221 -35.37 1.96 -11.74
C TYR A 221 -36.12 0.64 -11.69
N THR A 222 -35.60 -0.44 -12.27
CA THR A 222 -36.25 -1.77 -12.20
C THR A 222 -36.28 -2.33 -10.79
N LEU A 223 -35.18 -2.25 -10.03
CA LEU A 223 -35.17 -2.65 -8.62
C LEU A 223 -36.11 -1.77 -7.77
N GLY A 224 -36.15 -0.48 -8.06
CA GLY A 224 -37.03 0.48 -7.39
C GLY A 224 -38.51 0.20 -7.63
N THR A 225 -38.91 -0.12 -8.87
CA THR A 225 -40.30 -0.46 -9.20
C THR A 225 -40.71 -1.80 -8.58
N ILE A 226 -39.84 -2.82 -8.62
CA ILE A 226 -40.08 -4.11 -7.96
C ILE A 226 -40.27 -3.93 -6.45
N LEU A 227 -39.38 -3.17 -5.80
CA LEU A 227 -39.49 -2.84 -4.38
C LEU A 227 -40.78 -2.08 -4.08
N GLY A 228 -41.14 -1.11 -4.93
CA GLY A 228 -42.37 -0.33 -4.84
C GLY A 228 -43.63 -1.20 -4.87
N ILE A 229 -43.74 -2.07 -5.87
CA ILE A 229 -44.88 -2.99 -6.02
C ILE A 229 -44.95 -3.95 -4.83
N MET A 230 -43.81 -4.55 -4.46
CA MET A 230 -43.78 -5.55 -3.39
C MET A 230 -44.07 -4.99 -2.01
N MET A 231 -43.51 -3.83 -1.68
CA MET A 231 -43.74 -3.19 -0.39
C MET A 231 -45.15 -2.58 -0.31
N SER A 232 -45.64 -1.95 -1.38
CA SER A 232 -46.99 -1.36 -1.39
C SER A 232 -48.07 -2.44 -1.33
N GLY A 233 -47.97 -3.49 -2.15
CA GLY A 233 -48.88 -4.63 -2.13
C GLY A 233 -48.78 -5.42 -0.82
N GLY A 234 -47.56 -5.70 -0.37
CA GLY A 234 -47.31 -6.40 0.90
C GLY A 234 -47.87 -5.65 2.10
N PHE A 235 -47.65 -4.34 2.18
CA PHE A 235 -48.22 -3.50 3.24
C PHE A 235 -49.74 -3.39 3.11
N ALA A 236 -50.30 -3.40 1.90
CA ALA A 236 -51.75 -3.39 1.72
C ALA A 236 -52.39 -4.71 2.14
N MET A 237 -51.81 -5.88 1.86
CA MET A 237 -52.49 -7.18 2.03
C MET A 237 -52.08 -7.96 3.29
N SER A 238 -50.84 -7.82 3.78
CA SER A 238 -50.30 -8.69 4.82
C SER A 238 -50.09 -7.97 6.15
N ILE A 239 -50.72 -8.48 7.22
CA ILE A 239 -50.48 -8.03 8.61
C ILE A 239 -49.01 -8.24 9.02
N GLN A 240 -48.39 -9.32 8.55
CA GLN A 240 -46.99 -9.62 8.85
C GLN A 240 -46.08 -8.54 8.25
N VAL A 241 -46.25 -8.22 6.96
CA VAL A 241 -45.45 -7.19 6.28
C VAL A 241 -45.66 -5.83 6.93
N ARG A 242 -46.90 -5.43 7.22
CA ARG A 242 -47.19 -4.17 7.95
C ARG A 242 -46.44 -4.09 9.28
N CYS A 243 -46.48 -5.17 10.07
CA CYS A 243 -45.81 -5.24 11.36
C CYS A 243 -44.29 -5.13 11.21
N ILE A 244 -43.69 -5.91 10.31
CA ILE A 244 -42.25 -5.90 10.04
C ILE A 244 -41.78 -4.53 9.55
N THR A 245 -42.51 -3.89 8.64
CA THR A 245 -42.16 -2.57 8.11
C THR A 245 -42.16 -1.50 9.21
N ILE A 246 -43.16 -1.49 10.09
CA ILE A 246 -43.20 -0.56 11.23
C ILE A 246 -42.14 -0.91 12.28
N LEU A 247 -41.82 -2.20 12.46
CA LEU A 247 -40.73 -2.64 13.34
C LEU A 247 -39.35 -2.12 12.89
N LEU A 248 -39.15 -1.78 11.62
CA LEU A 248 -37.87 -1.20 11.18
C LEU A 248 -37.53 0.07 11.96
N ILE A 249 -38.52 0.93 12.24
CA ILE A 249 -38.32 2.22 12.93
C ILE A 249 -37.56 2.06 14.27
N PRO A 250 -38.01 1.23 15.23
CA PRO A 250 -37.25 1.02 16.45
C PRO A 250 -35.96 0.20 16.26
N PHE A 251 -35.85 -0.64 15.23
CA PHE A 251 -34.59 -1.34 14.91
C PHE A 251 -33.52 -0.39 14.37
N PHE A 252 -33.92 0.67 13.67
CA PHE A 252 -33.03 1.74 13.24
C PHE A 252 -32.43 2.53 14.41
N LEU A 253 -33.22 2.76 15.47
CA LEU A 253 -32.73 3.37 16.72
C LEU A 253 -31.85 2.39 17.53
N GLY A 254 -31.86 1.10 17.19
CA GLY A 254 -31.15 0.04 17.90
C GLY A 254 -29.67 -0.09 17.55
N LYS A 255 -29.05 -1.20 17.98
CA LYS A 255 -27.66 -1.54 17.65
C LYS A 255 -27.44 -1.69 16.14
N GLU A 256 -28.34 -2.35 15.44
CA GLU A 256 -28.20 -2.66 14.01
C GLU A 256 -28.28 -1.40 13.14
N GLY A 257 -29.26 -0.53 13.38
CA GLY A 257 -29.36 0.74 12.66
C GLY A 257 -28.20 1.67 12.93
N ARG A 258 -27.73 1.78 14.19
CA ARG A 258 -26.51 2.53 14.51
C ARG A 258 -25.26 1.96 13.82
N SER A 259 -25.19 0.63 13.66
CA SER A 259 -24.12 0.00 12.90
C SER A 259 -24.14 0.47 11.44
N TYR A 260 -25.32 0.47 10.81
CA TYR A 260 -25.48 1.00 9.45
C TYR A 260 -25.13 2.50 9.35
N ILE A 261 -25.60 3.33 10.27
CA ILE A 261 -25.24 4.77 10.30
C ILE A 261 -23.73 4.95 10.50
N ALA A 262 -23.09 4.15 11.36
CA ALA A 262 -21.65 4.17 11.54
C ALA A 262 -20.88 3.77 10.27
N THR A 263 -21.42 2.87 9.46
CA THR A 263 -20.81 2.54 8.15
C THR A 263 -20.88 3.69 7.15
N PHE A 264 -21.92 4.54 7.24
CA PHE A 264 -21.98 5.78 6.46
C PHE A 264 -20.95 6.80 6.95
N ALA A 265 -20.73 6.92 8.27
CA ALA A 265 -19.65 7.74 8.82
C ALA A 265 -18.28 7.30 8.30
N ILE A 266 -18.01 5.98 8.29
CA ILE A 266 -16.80 5.41 7.69
C ILE A 266 -16.71 5.78 6.21
N ALA A 267 -17.78 5.58 5.43
CA ALA A 267 -17.78 5.91 4.01
C ALA A 267 -17.44 7.39 3.72
N LEU A 268 -17.92 8.32 4.55
CA LEU A 268 -17.58 9.74 4.45
C LEU A 268 -16.13 10.05 4.83
N ILE A 269 -15.60 9.43 5.88
CA ILE A 269 -14.19 9.56 6.25
C ILE A 269 -13.30 9.08 5.09
N LEU A 270 -13.70 7.95 4.49
CA LEU A 270 -13.05 7.32 3.34
C LEU A 270 -13.22 8.11 2.02
N SER A 271 -14.18 9.02 1.89
CA SER A 271 -14.35 9.87 0.68
C SER A 271 -13.90 11.32 0.87
N GLY A 272 -13.74 11.77 2.11
CA GLY A 272 -13.26 13.10 2.45
C GLY A 272 -11.80 13.05 2.91
N PRO A 273 -11.51 13.11 4.23
CA PRO A 273 -10.15 13.25 4.77
C PRO A 273 -9.15 12.27 4.18
N VAL A 274 -9.50 10.98 4.06
CA VAL A 274 -8.56 9.96 3.59
C VAL A 274 -8.19 10.14 2.12
N VAL A 275 -9.14 10.51 1.27
CA VAL A 275 -8.86 10.81 -0.14
C VAL A 275 -8.10 12.13 -0.27
N ASN A 276 -8.39 13.11 0.59
CA ASN A 276 -7.69 14.38 0.61
C ASN A 276 -6.21 14.21 1.01
N ILE A 277 -5.92 13.38 2.02
CA ILE A 277 -4.56 12.98 2.39
C ILE A 277 -3.83 12.35 1.19
N VAL A 278 -4.48 11.42 0.48
CA VAL A 278 -3.89 10.78 -0.71
C VAL A 278 -3.66 11.80 -1.83
N GLN A 279 -4.54 12.78 -1.99
CA GLN A 279 -4.39 13.85 -2.97
C GLN A 279 -3.21 14.77 -2.62
N ASN A 280 -3.08 15.16 -1.36
CA ASN A 280 -1.93 15.93 -0.88
C ASN A 280 -0.62 15.13 -0.96
N ALA A 281 -0.66 13.82 -0.73
CA ALA A 281 0.49 12.94 -0.95
C ALA A 281 0.91 12.86 -2.43
N LYS A 282 -0.04 12.96 -3.38
CA LYS A 282 0.30 13.09 -4.81
C LYS A 282 1.00 14.41 -5.12
N GLU A 283 0.62 15.50 -4.45
CA GLU A 283 1.32 16.78 -4.59
C GLU A 283 2.74 16.72 -4.01
N VAL A 284 2.93 16.02 -2.88
CA VAL A 284 4.28 15.73 -2.35
C VAL A 284 5.10 14.95 -3.38
N LYS A 285 4.54 13.86 -3.91
CA LYS A 285 5.18 13.03 -4.95
C LYS A 285 5.60 13.86 -6.16
N ARG A 286 4.68 14.68 -6.69
CA ARG A 286 4.92 15.58 -7.84
C ARG A 286 6.01 16.58 -7.53
N SER A 287 5.94 17.23 -6.36
CA SER A 287 6.90 18.24 -5.92
C SER A 287 8.31 17.63 -5.81
N LEU A 288 8.45 16.48 -5.14
CA LEU A 288 9.72 15.78 -4.98
C LEU A 288 10.31 15.36 -6.34
N ALA A 289 9.50 14.76 -7.21
CA ALA A 289 9.94 14.36 -8.55
C ALA A 289 10.41 15.57 -9.39
N CYS A 290 9.68 16.68 -9.33
CA CYS A 290 10.05 17.92 -10.01
C CYS A 290 11.35 18.53 -9.46
N HIS A 291 11.53 18.55 -8.14
CA HIS A 291 12.77 19.02 -7.51
C HIS A 291 13.97 18.16 -7.89
N ALA A 292 13.79 16.84 -7.94
CA ALA A 292 14.81 15.89 -8.39
C ALA A 292 15.20 16.14 -9.86
N GLU A 293 14.21 16.34 -10.74
CA GLU A 293 14.45 16.68 -12.15
C GLU A 293 15.15 18.04 -12.33
N LEU A 294 14.70 19.06 -11.59
CA LEU A 294 15.32 20.38 -11.60
C LEU A 294 16.79 20.29 -11.16
N GLY A 295 17.08 19.56 -10.07
CA GLY A 295 18.44 19.32 -9.61
C GLY A 295 19.30 18.57 -10.62
N ALA A 296 18.74 17.59 -11.33
CA ALA A 296 19.42 16.87 -12.39
C ALA A 296 19.76 17.79 -13.58
N ASN A 297 18.81 18.60 -14.06
CA ASN A 297 19.03 19.53 -15.16
C ASN A 297 20.08 20.60 -14.80
N GLN A 298 20.02 21.12 -13.57
CA GLN A 298 21.03 22.06 -13.07
C GLN A 298 22.43 21.44 -12.97
N THR A 299 22.52 20.16 -12.59
CA THR A 299 23.79 19.43 -12.52
C THR A 299 24.34 19.16 -13.92
N LEU A 300 23.46 18.78 -14.86
CA LEU A 300 23.82 18.60 -16.27
C LEU A 300 24.35 19.89 -16.89
N ALA A 301 23.70 21.04 -16.66
CA ALA A 301 24.19 22.33 -17.17
C ALA A 301 25.60 22.67 -16.64
N ARG A 302 25.88 22.38 -15.36
CA ARG A 302 27.21 22.55 -14.76
C ARG A 302 28.25 21.57 -15.32
N LEU A 303 27.87 20.31 -15.55
CA LEU A 303 28.75 19.31 -16.15
C LEU A 303 29.05 19.65 -17.61
N GLU A 304 28.05 20.13 -18.36
CA GLU A 304 28.23 20.60 -19.73
C GLU A 304 29.22 21.77 -19.76
N LEU A 305 29.08 22.78 -18.88
CA LEU A 305 30.06 23.88 -18.82
C LEU A 305 31.50 23.40 -18.57
N LYS A 306 31.67 22.38 -17.72
CA LYS A 306 33.00 21.83 -17.39
C LYS A 306 33.58 20.96 -18.51
N LEU A 307 32.76 20.16 -19.18
CA LEU A 307 33.23 19.14 -20.12
C LEU A 307 33.17 19.59 -21.59
N LYS A 308 32.30 20.54 -21.95
CA LYS A 308 32.16 21.05 -23.32
C LYS A 308 33.45 21.59 -23.91
N PRO A 309 34.29 22.37 -23.18
CA PRO A 309 35.58 22.81 -23.70
C PRO A 309 36.49 21.62 -24.06
N ILE A 310 36.50 20.57 -23.24
CA ILE A 310 37.30 19.36 -23.48
C ILE A 310 36.76 18.60 -24.69
N HIS A 311 35.45 18.43 -24.78
CA HIS A 311 34.80 17.80 -25.93
C HIS A 311 35.11 18.54 -27.24
N ASP A 312 34.96 19.86 -27.24
CA ASP A 312 35.20 20.70 -28.41
C ASP A 312 36.67 20.67 -28.84
N VAL A 313 37.60 20.61 -27.87
CA VAL A 313 39.03 20.41 -28.12
C VAL A 313 39.31 19.04 -28.75
N MET A 314 38.70 17.97 -28.25
CA MET A 314 38.91 16.62 -28.80
C MET A 314 38.43 16.53 -30.26
N LEU A 315 37.29 17.16 -30.57
CA LEU A 315 36.80 17.27 -31.94
C LEU A 315 37.74 18.11 -32.84
N ASP A 316 38.25 19.23 -32.34
CA ASP A 316 39.20 20.06 -33.08
C ASP A 316 40.53 19.32 -33.32
N LEU A 317 41.03 18.59 -32.33
CA LEU A 317 42.25 17.78 -32.45
C LEU A 317 42.09 16.67 -33.50
N GLN A 318 40.93 16.00 -33.53
CA GLN A 318 40.63 15.01 -34.56
C GLN A 318 40.58 15.65 -35.96
N ARG A 319 39.97 16.83 -36.09
CA ARG A 319 39.91 17.56 -37.36
C ARG A 319 41.30 17.97 -37.85
N GLN A 320 42.13 18.48 -36.96
CA GLN A 320 43.50 18.88 -37.29
C GLN A 320 44.41 17.69 -37.57
N GLY A 321 44.27 16.57 -36.85
CA GLY A 321 44.99 15.34 -37.15
C GLY A 321 44.71 14.85 -38.57
N LYS A 322 43.44 14.89 -39.01
CA LYS A 322 43.07 14.59 -40.41
C LYS A 322 43.66 15.57 -41.42
N GLU A 323 43.75 16.86 -41.06
CA GLU A 323 44.37 17.87 -41.92
C GLU A 323 45.87 17.64 -42.09
N ILE A 324 46.57 17.31 -40.99
CA ILE A 324 48.00 16.95 -41.02
C ILE A 324 48.22 15.69 -41.85
N HIS A 325 47.41 14.64 -41.66
CA HIS A 325 47.49 13.43 -42.47
C HIS A 325 47.27 13.70 -43.97
N ASN A 326 46.32 14.58 -44.33
CA ASN A 326 46.13 15.01 -45.72
C ASN A 326 47.36 15.77 -46.28
N ILE A 327 48.05 16.56 -45.47
CA ILE A 327 49.28 17.25 -45.88
C ILE A 327 50.42 16.24 -46.06
N THR A 328 50.63 15.33 -45.10
CA THR A 328 51.69 14.31 -45.16
C THR A 328 51.49 13.37 -46.34
N SER A 329 50.27 12.89 -46.57
CA SER A 329 49.96 12.04 -47.73
C SER A 329 50.20 12.77 -49.06
N LYS A 330 49.99 14.09 -49.11
CA LYS A 330 50.34 14.92 -50.27
C LYS A 330 51.86 15.03 -50.46
N ILE A 331 52.62 15.24 -49.38
CA ILE A 331 54.10 15.27 -49.43
C ILE A 331 54.64 13.92 -49.92
N LYS A 332 54.16 12.80 -49.38
CA LYS A 332 54.56 11.45 -49.81
C LYS A 332 54.25 11.21 -51.29
N LYS A 333 53.09 11.68 -51.76
CA LYS A 333 52.72 11.62 -53.18
C LYS A 333 53.63 12.48 -54.07
N GLU A 334 54.08 13.63 -53.59
CA GLU A 334 55.02 14.51 -54.30
C GLU A 334 56.48 14.01 -54.23
N PHE A 335 56.86 13.26 -53.20
CA PHE A 335 58.19 12.65 -53.06
C PHE A 335 58.33 11.35 -53.87
N LYS A 336 57.21 10.68 -54.16
CA LYS A 336 57.18 9.41 -54.92
C LYS A 336 57.93 9.41 -56.26
N PRO A 337 57.91 10.47 -57.10
CA PRO A 337 58.72 10.52 -58.31
C PRO A 337 60.24 10.52 -58.03
N PHE A 338 60.68 11.13 -56.93
CA PHE A 338 62.08 11.10 -56.50
C PHE A 338 62.47 9.73 -55.95
N GLU A 339 61.59 9.11 -55.16
CA GLU A 339 61.76 7.73 -54.69
C GLU A 339 61.94 6.77 -55.86
N ASN A 340 61.06 6.88 -56.87
CA ASN A 340 61.20 6.11 -58.11
C ASN A 340 62.53 6.43 -58.84
N GLU A 341 62.94 7.69 -58.98
CA GLU A 341 64.20 8.03 -59.67
C GLU A 341 65.44 7.40 -59.00
N VAL A 342 65.47 7.40 -57.66
CA VAL A 342 66.62 6.97 -56.86
C VAL A 342 66.64 5.45 -56.62
N GLU A 343 65.48 4.84 -56.36
CA GLU A 343 65.40 3.42 -55.96
C GLU A 343 65.07 2.46 -57.11
N ASP A 344 64.48 2.95 -58.21
CA ASP A 344 64.13 2.10 -59.36
C ASP A 344 65.38 1.61 -60.11
N LYS A 345 65.47 0.30 -60.28
CA LYS A 345 66.60 -0.40 -60.92
C LYS A 345 66.28 -0.94 -62.30
N ASP A 346 65.03 -0.85 -62.76
CA ASP A 346 64.60 -1.44 -64.04
C ASP A 346 65.38 -0.82 -65.22
N GLU A 347 65.66 0.49 -65.16
CA GLU A 347 66.44 1.21 -66.19
C GLU A 347 67.89 0.69 -66.31
N ILE A 348 68.47 0.17 -65.21
CA ILE A 348 69.88 -0.26 -65.19
C ILE A 348 70.07 -1.51 -66.08
N GLU A 349 69.08 -2.40 -66.13
CA GLU A 349 69.17 -3.61 -66.95
C GLU A 349 69.19 -3.29 -68.45
N GLU A 350 68.38 -2.33 -68.88
CA GLU A 350 68.33 -1.88 -70.29
C GLU A 350 69.66 -1.22 -70.70
N MET A 351 70.19 -0.32 -69.86
CA MET A 351 71.47 0.37 -70.11
C MET A 351 72.66 -0.59 -70.16
N LYS A 352 72.66 -1.63 -69.32
CA LYS A 352 73.67 -2.71 -69.35
C LYS A 352 73.62 -3.44 -70.69
N ALA A 353 72.42 -3.79 -71.17
CA ALA A 353 72.25 -4.50 -72.43
C ALA A 353 72.77 -3.69 -73.64
N ASP A 354 72.47 -2.39 -73.70
CA ASP A 354 72.94 -1.49 -74.77
C ASP A 354 74.47 -1.32 -74.76
N SER A 355 75.07 -1.20 -73.57
CA SER A 355 76.51 -1.05 -73.42
C SER A 355 77.28 -2.34 -73.75
N ASP A 356 76.80 -3.49 -73.30
CA ASP A 356 77.38 -4.80 -73.64
C ASP A 356 77.29 -5.11 -75.14
N TYR A 357 76.21 -4.68 -75.79
CA TYR A 357 76.05 -4.80 -77.24
C TYR A 357 77.14 -4.03 -77.99
N VAL A 358 77.47 -2.81 -77.55
CA VAL A 358 78.53 -1.99 -78.16
C VAL A 358 79.92 -2.56 -77.90
N ASP A 359 80.20 -3.02 -76.68
CA ASP A 359 81.49 -3.61 -76.30
C ASP A 359 81.82 -4.86 -77.15
N GLY A 360 80.80 -5.71 -77.37
CA GLY A 360 80.92 -6.89 -78.24
C GLY A 360 81.20 -6.55 -79.71
N LEU A 361 80.77 -5.38 -80.19
CA LEU A 361 81.02 -4.91 -81.55
C LEU A 361 82.41 -4.29 -81.76
N GLU A 362 83.07 -3.85 -80.68
CA GLU A 362 84.38 -3.19 -80.71
C GLU A 362 85.53 -4.15 -80.37
N GLY A 363 85.22 -5.40 -80.01
CA GLY A 363 86.23 -6.41 -79.71
C GLY A 363 87.07 -6.06 -78.48
N GLN A 364 86.51 -5.27 -77.56
CA GLN A 364 87.17 -4.88 -76.32
C GLN A 364 87.36 -6.11 -75.41
N GLN A 365 88.53 -6.20 -74.78
CA GLN A 365 88.93 -7.34 -73.96
C GLN A 365 88.37 -7.27 -72.51
N LYS A 366 87.78 -6.12 -72.12
CA LYS A 366 87.20 -5.86 -70.80
C LYS A 366 85.85 -5.17 -70.99
N SER A 367 84.78 -5.73 -70.42
CA SER A 367 83.43 -5.15 -70.48
C SER A 367 83.32 -3.95 -69.55
N ARG A 368 82.80 -2.82 -70.06
CA ARG A 368 82.57 -1.59 -69.29
C ARG A 368 81.56 -1.80 -68.17
N THR A 369 80.52 -2.60 -68.43
CA THR A 369 79.48 -2.92 -67.44
C THR A 369 79.99 -3.77 -66.29
N LEU A 370 80.92 -4.70 -66.56
CA LEU A 370 81.58 -5.51 -65.54
C LEU A 370 82.53 -4.67 -64.69
N ASP A 371 83.19 -3.67 -65.27
CA ASP A 371 84.07 -2.75 -64.53
C ASP A 371 83.28 -1.86 -63.56
N ILE A 372 82.16 -1.28 -64.01
CA ILE A 372 81.24 -0.52 -63.15
C ILE A 372 80.67 -1.41 -62.04
N SER A 373 80.16 -2.61 -62.38
CA SER A 373 79.57 -3.52 -61.40
C SER A 373 80.59 -3.97 -60.35
N ASN A 374 81.83 -4.26 -60.74
CA ASN A 374 82.90 -4.66 -59.81
C ASN A 374 83.32 -3.53 -58.86
N ARG A 375 83.22 -2.25 -59.29
CA ARG A 375 83.50 -1.10 -58.41
C ARG A 375 82.47 -0.97 -57.28
N HIS A 376 81.22 -1.33 -57.55
CA HIS A 376 80.10 -1.21 -56.62
C HIS A 376 79.74 -2.55 -55.90
N GLU A 377 80.42 -3.66 -56.23
CA GLU A 377 80.12 -5.02 -55.70
C GLU A 377 80.38 -5.17 -54.19
N HIS A 378 81.30 -4.38 -53.62
CA HIS A 378 81.84 -4.62 -52.26
C HIS A 378 81.00 -4.09 -51.09
N VAL A 379 79.77 -3.59 -51.30
CA VAL A 379 79.12 -2.73 -50.29
C VAL A 379 77.79 -3.24 -49.72
N ASN A 380 77.55 -4.54 -49.80
CA ASN A 380 76.40 -5.19 -49.16
C ASN A 380 76.45 -5.27 -47.60
N LYS A 381 77.31 -4.49 -46.94
CA LYS A 381 77.47 -4.45 -45.46
C LYS A 381 77.58 -3.03 -44.86
N ALA A 382 77.38 -1.97 -45.65
CA ALA A 382 77.41 -0.58 -45.17
C ALA A 382 76.05 -0.15 -44.57
N PRO A 383 76.00 0.94 -43.78
CA PRO A 383 74.73 1.53 -43.34
C PRO A 383 73.83 1.87 -44.54
N ASN A 384 72.51 1.70 -44.35
CA ASN A 384 71.51 1.79 -45.44
C ASN A 384 71.63 3.05 -46.31
N GLY A 385 72.00 4.20 -45.74
CA GLY A 385 72.20 5.45 -46.50
C GLY A 385 73.38 5.38 -47.48
N MET A 386 74.52 4.79 -47.10
CA MET A 386 75.68 4.62 -47.99
C MET A 386 75.41 3.63 -49.12
N VAL A 387 74.66 2.56 -48.84
CA VAL A 387 74.25 1.58 -49.86
C VAL A 387 73.34 2.23 -50.91
N LEU A 388 72.46 3.13 -50.47
CA LEU A 388 71.57 3.87 -51.37
C LEU A 388 72.34 4.87 -52.24
N GLU A 389 73.25 5.63 -51.63
CA GLU A 389 74.10 6.62 -52.33
C GLU A 389 74.90 5.94 -53.44
N GLN A 390 75.55 4.83 -53.12
CA GLN A 390 76.33 4.06 -54.08
C GLN A 390 75.48 3.36 -55.15
N GLY A 391 74.28 2.89 -54.79
CA GLY A 391 73.34 2.36 -55.77
C GLY A 391 72.90 3.40 -56.79
N TYR A 392 72.75 4.66 -56.37
CA TYR A 392 72.42 5.76 -57.28
C TYR A 392 73.64 6.25 -58.07
N GLU A 393 74.82 6.28 -57.45
CA GLU A 393 76.10 6.49 -58.14
C GLU A 393 76.28 5.48 -59.28
N GLU A 394 76.09 4.19 -59.00
CA GLU A 394 76.13 3.10 -59.98
C GLU A 394 75.13 3.37 -61.14
N LYS A 395 73.89 3.73 -60.81
CA LYS A 395 72.86 4.07 -61.82
C LYS A 395 73.31 5.23 -62.72
N MET A 396 73.94 6.26 -62.16
CA MET A 396 74.42 7.42 -62.91
C MET A 396 75.61 7.10 -63.82
N GLU A 397 76.54 6.24 -63.39
CA GLU A 397 77.64 5.76 -64.24
C GLU A 397 77.11 4.98 -65.45
N PHE A 398 76.13 4.10 -65.23
CA PHE A 398 75.45 3.39 -66.31
C PHE A 398 74.74 4.34 -67.28
N ARG A 399 74.06 5.39 -66.79
CA ARG A 399 73.43 6.41 -67.65
C ARG A 399 74.45 7.17 -68.49
N CYS A 400 75.59 7.49 -67.92
CA CYS A 400 76.66 8.17 -68.63
C CYS A 400 77.22 7.30 -69.77
N GLU A 401 77.55 6.03 -69.48
CA GLU A 401 78.03 5.09 -70.49
C GLU A 401 76.97 4.78 -71.56
N ASP A 402 75.70 4.70 -71.17
CA ASP A 402 74.58 4.45 -72.08
C ASP A 402 74.41 5.56 -73.12
N VAL A 403 74.65 6.83 -72.77
CA VAL A 403 74.62 7.95 -73.74
C VAL A 403 75.64 7.72 -74.86
N TYR A 404 76.85 7.28 -74.52
CA TYR A 404 77.89 6.96 -75.51
C TYR A 404 77.55 5.70 -76.30
N SER A 405 77.09 4.65 -75.62
CA SER A 405 76.67 3.40 -76.27
C SER A 405 75.55 3.67 -77.29
N LYS A 406 74.52 4.43 -76.92
CA LYS A 406 73.43 4.86 -77.83
C LYS A 406 73.94 5.74 -78.97
N ALA A 407 74.89 6.63 -78.72
CA ALA A 407 75.51 7.45 -79.77
C ALA A 407 76.25 6.58 -80.81
N VAL A 408 76.98 5.54 -80.37
CA VAL A 408 77.66 4.59 -81.27
C VAL A 408 76.64 3.74 -82.04
N ILE A 409 75.60 3.24 -81.36
CA ILE A 409 74.50 2.47 -81.98
C ILE A 409 73.83 3.30 -83.08
N GLU A 410 73.41 4.53 -82.77
CA GLU A 410 72.70 5.39 -83.71
C GLU A 410 73.64 5.91 -84.83
N CYS A 411 74.92 6.16 -84.55
CA CYS A 411 75.93 6.45 -85.56
C CYS A 411 76.03 5.30 -86.58
N ARG A 412 76.25 4.07 -86.10
CA ARG A 412 76.41 2.90 -87.00
C ARG A 412 75.15 2.65 -87.82
N LYS A 413 73.97 2.82 -87.19
CA LYS A 413 72.67 2.72 -87.87
C LYS A 413 72.51 3.79 -88.95
N THR A 414 72.94 5.02 -88.68
CA THR A 414 72.93 6.14 -89.64
C THR A 414 73.90 5.89 -90.79
N PHE A 415 75.13 5.43 -90.52
CA PHE A 415 76.10 5.07 -91.56
C PHE A 415 75.62 3.92 -92.45
N ARG A 416 75.05 2.86 -91.88
CA ARG A 416 74.40 1.78 -92.65
C ARG A 416 73.23 2.28 -93.49
N SER A 417 72.43 3.20 -92.94
CA SER A 417 71.32 3.84 -93.66
C SER A 417 71.83 4.64 -94.86
N LEU A 418 72.87 5.47 -94.67
CA LEU A 418 73.52 6.26 -95.71
C LEU A 418 74.21 5.38 -96.76
N GLU A 419 74.87 4.29 -96.36
CA GLU A 419 75.43 3.28 -97.26
C GLU A 419 74.34 2.71 -98.16
N SER A 420 73.23 2.23 -97.58
CA SER A 420 72.14 1.62 -98.35
C SER A 420 71.48 2.63 -99.32
N LYS A 421 71.35 3.89 -98.91
CA LYS A 421 70.80 4.98 -99.73
C LYS A 421 71.76 5.35 -100.86
N CYS A 422 73.06 5.42 -100.59
CA CYS A 422 74.11 5.68 -101.58
C CYS A 422 74.18 4.54 -102.62
N MET A 423 74.21 3.28 -102.17
CA MET A 423 74.23 2.10 -103.04
C MET A 423 73.00 2.01 -103.95
N LYS A 424 71.82 2.43 -103.47
CA LYS A 424 70.60 2.51 -104.29
C LYS A 424 70.62 3.64 -105.31
N ALA A 425 71.20 4.79 -104.97
CA ALA A 425 71.23 5.96 -105.85
C ALA A 425 72.31 5.89 -106.94
N ALA A 426 73.45 5.26 -106.66
CA ALA A 426 74.64 5.31 -107.52
C ALA A 426 74.78 4.16 -108.56
N GLY A 427 73.82 3.22 -108.62
CA GLY A 427 73.81 2.15 -109.62
C GLY A 427 75.12 1.34 -109.69
N VAL A 428 75.54 0.95 -110.91
CA VAL A 428 76.72 0.08 -111.14
C VAL A 428 78.04 0.66 -110.58
N ILE A 429 78.12 1.98 -110.43
CA ILE A 429 79.33 2.70 -109.95
C ILE A 429 79.32 2.89 -108.41
N GLY A 430 78.23 2.49 -107.74
CA GLY A 430 78.05 2.65 -106.29
C GLY A 430 79.12 1.94 -105.45
N HIS A 431 79.63 0.80 -105.92
CA HIS A 431 80.71 0.09 -105.20
C HIS A 431 82.03 0.88 -105.13
N LEU A 432 82.29 1.83 -106.05
CA LEU A 432 83.54 2.59 -106.09
C LEU A 432 83.52 3.81 -105.15
N PHE A 433 82.37 4.50 -105.02
CA PHE A 433 82.27 5.74 -104.24
C PHE A 433 81.56 5.58 -102.89
N CYS A 434 80.63 4.62 -102.74
CA CYS A 434 79.89 4.44 -101.48
C CYS A 434 80.66 3.64 -100.41
N TRP A 435 81.84 3.10 -100.74
CA TRP A 435 82.66 2.32 -99.79
C TRP A 435 83.08 3.13 -98.55
N VAL A 436 83.17 4.46 -98.66
CA VAL A 436 83.49 5.35 -97.53
C VAL A 436 82.45 5.21 -96.41
N PHE A 437 81.19 4.91 -96.74
CA PHE A 437 80.14 4.69 -95.75
C PHE A 437 80.15 3.27 -95.13
N LYS A 438 80.90 2.32 -95.71
CA LYS A 438 81.17 1.00 -95.08
C LYS A 438 82.17 1.09 -93.92
N LEU A 439 82.88 2.20 -93.78
CA LEU A 439 83.81 2.46 -92.68
C LEU A 439 83.05 2.80 -91.39
N THR A 440 82.19 1.89 -90.94
CA THR A 440 81.48 1.98 -89.66
C THR A 440 82.43 1.99 -88.46
N GLN A 441 83.72 1.66 -88.67
CA GLN A 441 84.77 1.84 -87.68
C GLN A 441 85.05 3.31 -87.33
N MET A 442 84.64 4.28 -88.16
CA MET A 442 84.67 5.69 -87.76
C MET A 442 83.68 5.99 -86.62
N CYS A 443 82.61 5.21 -86.46
CA CYS A 443 81.71 5.35 -85.31
C CYS A 443 82.36 4.86 -84.00
N ALA A 444 83.40 4.02 -84.07
CA ALA A 444 84.20 3.65 -82.89
C ALA A 444 85.16 4.78 -82.45
N LEU A 445 85.32 5.86 -83.25
CA LEU A 445 85.96 7.07 -82.74
C LEU A 445 85.08 7.80 -81.72
N LEU A 446 83.75 7.63 -81.75
CA LEU A 446 82.85 8.22 -80.75
C LEU A 446 83.03 7.60 -79.36
N SER A 447 83.43 6.33 -79.27
CA SER A 447 83.84 5.70 -78.00
C SER A 447 85.25 6.13 -77.55
N LEU A 448 86.07 6.71 -78.45
CA LEU A 448 87.41 7.27 -78.15
C LEU A 448 87.41 8.79 -77.86
N VAL A 449 86.34 9.50 -78.21
CA VAL A 449 86.21 10.96 -78.01
C VAL A 449 86.03 11.37 -76.53
N PRO A 450 85.96 10.44 -75.56
CA PRO A 450 86.33 10.74 -74.18
C PRO A 450 87.41 9.78 -73.64
N SER A 451 88.46 9.48 -74.41
CA SER A 451 89.57 8.61 -73.97
C SER A 451 90.92 9.35 -73.91
N SER A 452 90.99 10.46 -73.16
CA SER A 452 92.28 10.97 -72.70
C SER A 452 92.42 11.15 -71.20
N ASP A 453 91.36 10.95 -70.41
CA ASP A 453 91.46 10.79 -68.95
C ASP A 453 90.42 9.78 -68.48
N LYS A 454 90.78 8.92 -67.54
CA LYS A 454 89.95 7.85 -66.94
C LYS A 454 88.76 8.38 -66.09
N GLU A 455 88.40 9.65 -66.20
CA GLU A 455 87.52 10.37 -65.26
C GLU A 455 86.16 10.80 -65.84
N ASN A 456 85.76 10.35 -67.04
CA ASN A 456 84.63 10.98 -67.72
C ASN A 456 83.22 10.46 -67.36
N CYS A 457 83.09 9.27 -66.79
CA CYS A 457 81.81 8.74 -66.28
C CYS A 457 81.90 8.24 -64.84
N GLU A 458 82.94 8.61 -64.09
CA GLU A 458 83.02 8.32 -62.65
C GLU A 458 82.10 9.27 -61.89
N SER A 459 81.09 8.73 -61.20
CA SER A 459 80.06 9.53 -60.53
C SER A 459 80.51 10.11 -59.18
N GLY A 460 81.77 9.88 -58.77
CA GLY A 460 82.33 10.29 -57.47
C GLY A 460 82.32 11.81 -57.18
N ASN A 461 82.03 12.65 -58.18
CA ASN A 461 81.84 14.10 -58.01
C ASN A 461 80.44 14.60 -58.43
N ALA A 462 79.53 13.70 -58.84
CA ALA A 462 78.19 14.05 -59.33
C ALA A 462 77.16 14.14 -58.19
N LEU A 463 77.41 13.45 -57.08
CA LEU A 463 76.61 13.48 -55.86
C LEU A 463 77.43 14.14 -54.75
N ASN A 464 76.77 14.91 -53.89
CA ASN A 464 77.41 15.45 -52.70
C ASN A 464 77.53 14.35 -51.66
N GLU A 465 78.70 14.23 -51.02
CA GLU A 465 78.91 13.30 -49.91
C GLU A 465 77.79 13.44 -48.87
N GLY A 466 77.12 12.32 -48.57
CA GLY A 466 76.01 12.27 -47.60
C GLY A 466 74.62 12.43 -48.23
N PHE A 467 74.52 12.36 -49.56
CA PHE A 467 73.23 12.36 -50.26
C PHE A 467 72.33 11.22 -49.78
N GLY A 468 72.87 10.01 -49.61
CA GLY A 468 72.07 8.85 -49.21
C GLY A 468 71.61 8.91 -47.76
N GLU A 469 72.43 9.47 -46.86
CA GLU A 469 72.02 9.73 -45.47
C GLU A 469 70.95 10.84 -45.40
N GLY A 470 71.08 11.88 -46.22
CA GLY A 470 70.07 12.93 -46.36
C GLY A 470 68.73 12.43 -46.92
N TYR A 471 68.77 11.59 -47.95
CA TYR A 471 67.57 10.94 -48.51
C TYR A 471 66.92 10.02 -47.48
N LYS A 472 67.69 9.13 -46.85
CA LYS A 472 67.15 8.18 -45.86
C LYS A 472 66.54 8.90 -44.67
N THR A 473 67.18 9.99 -44.21
CA THR A 473 66.63 10.84 -43.14
C THR A 473 65.33 11.52 -43.57
N ALA A 474 65.23 11.99 -44.81
CA ALA A 474 64.01 12.58 -45.35
C ALA A 474 62.88 11.56 -45.51
N GLU A 475 63.19 10.36 -45.99
CA GLU A 475 62.28 9.23 -46.15
C GLU A 475 61.78 8.71 -44.80
N ASP A 476 62.69 8.47 -43.85
CA ASP A 476 62.35 8.06 -42.49
C ASP A 476 61.53 9.13 -41.78
N SER A 477 61.83 10.42 -42.01
CA SER A 477 61.00 11.52 -41.51
C SER A 477 59.60 11.50 -42.14
N ALA A 478 59.49 11.34 -43.46
CA ALA A 478 58.20 11.30 -44.15
C ALA A 478 57.34 10.11 -43.70
N ASN A 479 57.94 8.93 -43.56
CA ASN A 479 57.27 7.73 -43.06
C ASN A 479 56.89 7.87 -41.58
N ALA A 480 57.78 8.41 -40.73
CA ALA A 480 57.45 8.70 -39.34
C ALA A 480 56.32 9.73 -39.21
N PHE A 481 56.22 10.73 -40.10
CA PHE A 481 55.10 11.66 -40.12
C PHE A 481 53.79 11.01 -40.60
N ASP A 482 53.84 10.02 -41.48
CA ASP A 482 52.65 9.32 -41.98
C ASP A 482 52.10 8.36 -40.90
N ASP A 483 52.99 7.56 -40.31
CA ASP A 483 52.65 6.53 -39.31
C ASP A 483 52.20 7.14 -37.98
N ASN A 484 52.80 8.25 -37.54
CA ASN A 484 52.48 8.84 -36.24
C ASN A 484 51.27 9.79 -36.25
N PHE A 485 50.77 10.19 -37.44
CA PHE A 485 49.65 11.14 -37.55
C PHE A 485 48.36 10.54 -38.13
N ASP A 486 48.26 9.21 -38.27
CA ASP A 486 46.98 8.51 -38.48
C ASP A 486 46.16 8.45 -37.17
N VAL A 487 45.64 9.61 -36.76
CA VAL A 487 44.93 9.76 -35.48
C VAL A 487 43.43 9.52 -35.66
N ASN A 488 43.01 8.26 -35.55
CA ASN A 488 41.59 7.92 -35.41
C ASN A 488 41.21 7.85 -33.93
N MET A 489 41.03 9.02 -33.31
CA MET A 489 40.80 9.13 -31.87
C MET A 489 39.41 8.60 -31.48
N GLN A 490 39.36 7.42 -30.88
CA GLN A 490 38.17 6.92 -30.18
C GLN A 490 38.26 7.33 -28.72
N TYR A 491 37.64 8.45 -28.36
CA TYR A 491 37.54 8.84 -26.96
C TYR A 491 36.26 8.25 -26.35
N LYS A 492 36.42 7.55 -25.23
CA LYS A 492 35.31 7.21 -24.35
C LYS A 492 35.43 8.12 -23.15
N ILE A 493 34.42 8.95 -22.93
CA ILE A 493 34.35 9.75 -21.70
C ILE A 493 34.11 8.76 -20.56
N GLU A 494 35.19 8.30 -19.94
CA GLU A 494 35.13 7.60 -18.66
C GLU A 494 34.79 8.61 -17.58
N THR A 495 33.50 8.90 -17.44
CA THR A 495 32.98 9.41 -16.18
C THR A 495 33.33 8.38 -15.13
N THR A 496 34.28 8.71 -14.24
CA THR A 496 34.62 7.90 -13.06
C THR A 496 33.33 7.46 -12.39
N LYS A 497 33.12 6.14 -12.32
CA LYS A 497 31.93 5.51 -11.74
C LYS A 497 31.69 5.93 -10.28
N GLU A 498 32.67 6.50 -9.60
CA GLU A 498 32.56 6.96 -8.21
C GLU A 498 31.75 8.26 -8.00
N SER A 499 31.27 8.94 -9.05
CA SER A 499 30.36 10.09 -8.85
C SER A 499 29.01 10.00 -9.58
N ILE A 500 28.67 8.85 -10.17
CA ILE A 500 27.38 8.60 -10.82
C ILE A 500 26.94 7.16 -10.53
N GLU A 501 26.82 6.78 -9.25
CA GLU A 501 25.79 5.83 -8.81
C GLU A 501 24.39 6.51 -8.83
N THR A 502 24.18 7.47 -9.73
CA THR A 502 22.83 7.85 -10.09
C THR A 502 22.35 6.75 -11.05
N TYR A 503 21.50 5.84 -10.56
CA TYR A 503 20.22 5.69 -11.26
C TYR A 503 19.83 7.09 -11.71
N SER A 504 19.71 7.35 -13.03
CA SER A 504 19.36 8.68 -13.53
C SER A 504 18.28 9.22 -12.60
N VAL A 505 18.50 10.36 -11.97
CA VAL A 505 17.58 10.90 -10.95
C VAL A 505 16.13 10.92 -11.49
N LYS A 506 16.00 11.00 -12.83
CA LYS A 506 14.76 10.81 -13.60
C LYS A 506 14.19 9.39 -13.57
N ASP A 507 15.01 8.35 -13.70
CA ASP A 507 14.60 6.94 -13.60
C ASP A 507 14.17 6.57 -12.18
N ALA A 508 14.90 7.02 -11.15
CA ALA A 508 14.51 6.83 -9.75
C ALA A 508 13.19 7.55 -9.43
N ALA A 509 13.01 8.79 -9.91
CA ALA A 509 11.75 9.51 -9.78
C ALA A 509 10.60 8.81 -10.54
N LYS A 510 10.87 8.25 -11.72
CA LYS A 510 9.88 7.51 -12.53
C LYS A 510 9.45 6.20 -11.88
N GLU A 511 10.39 5.45 -11.30
CA GLU A 511 10.11 4.21 -10.57
C GLU A 511 9.29 4.49 -9.30
N MET A 512 9.69 5.51 -8.51
CA MET A 512 8.91 5.98 -7.36
C MET A 512 7.49 6.37 -7.77
N ASN A 513 7.34 7.10 -8.88
CA ASN A 513 6.03 7.50 -9.40
C ASN A 513 5.16 6.29 -9.77
N HIS A 514 5.74 5.32 -10.48
CA HIS A 514 5.04 4.10 -10.88
C HIS A 514 4.61 3.27 -9.67
N ALA A 515 5.51 3.04 -8.72
CA ALA A 515 5.23 2.30 -7.49
C ALA A 515 4.11 2.96 -6.68
N PHE A 516 4.14 4.30 -6.54
CA PHE A 516 3.10 5.03 -5.82
C PHE A 516 1.73 4.93 -6.51
N ASP A 517 1.69 5.11 -7.84
CA ASP A 517 0.44 5.07 -8.59
C ASP A 517 -0.21 3.69 -8.57
N GLU A 518 0.59 2.61 -8.56
CA GLU A 518 0.10 1.25 -8.37
C GLU A 518 -0.57 1.07 -6.99
N LYS A 519 0.08 1.53 -5.92
CA LYS A 519 -0.49 1.47 -4.55
C LYS A 519 -1.76 2.30 -4.43
N VAL A 520 -1.83 3.48 -5.05
CA VAL A 520 -3.04 4.32 -5.07
C VAL A 520 -4.19 3.62 -5.80
N LYS A 521 -3.93 2.95 -6.93
CA LYS A 521 -4.96 2.18 -7.66
C LYS A 521 -5.50 1.04 -6.80
N TRP A 522 -4.61 0.28 -6.17
CA TRP A 522 -5.00 -0.78 -5.22
C TRP A 522 -5.82 -0.24 -4.06
N PHE A 523 -5.38 0.87 -3.47
CA PHE A 523 -6.10 1.55 -2.40
C PHE A 523 -7.52 1.96 -2.85
N GLN A 524 -7.66 2.59 -4.02
CA GLN A 524 -8.96 2.97 -4.57
C GLN A 524 -9.87 1.77 -4.86
N PHE A 525 -9.31 0.66 -5.34
CA PHE A 525 -10.03 -0.59 -5.54
C PHE A 525 -10.55 -1.15 -4.21
N CYS A 526 -9.70 -1.30 -3.19
CA CYS A 526 -10.07 -1.76 -1.85
C CYS A 526 -11.15 -0.86 -1.23
N MET A 527 -11.00 0.45 -1.36
CA MET A 527 -11.96 1.43 -0.85
C MET A 527 -13.32 1.34 -1.52
N THR A 528 -13.33 1.08 -2.83
CA THR A 528 -14.56 0.85 -3.59
C THR A 528 -15.24 -0.45 -3.17
N ALA A 529 -14.45 -1.52 -2.98
CA ALA A 529 -14.96 -2.81 -2.49
C ALA A 529 -15.57 -2.68 -1.08
N ILE A 530 -14.87 -2.03 -0.15
CA ILE A 530 -15.36 -1.77 1.21
C ILE A 530 -16.68 -0.99 1.17
N LYS A 531 -16.75 0.13 0.42
CA LYS A 531 -17.99 0.92 0.30
C LYS A 531 -19.16 0.08 -0.23
N ARG A 532 -18.93 -0.81 -1.20
CA ARG A 532 -19.96 -1.73 -1.73
C ARG A 532 -20.42 -2.74 -0.68
N ILE A 533 -19.51 -3.35 0.08
CA ILE A 533 -19.84 -4.30 1.16
C ILE A 533 -20.65 -3.58 2.25
N LEU A 534 -20.24 -2.37 2.62
CA LEU A 534 -20.93 -1.57 3.64
C LEU A 534 -22.38 -1.20 3.24
N ALA A 535 -22.68 -1.06 1.94
CA ALA A 535 -24.05 -0.79 1.47
C ALA A 535 -25.04 -1.91 1.86
N PHE A 536 -24.58 -3.17 1.90
CA PHE A 536 -25.41 -4.32 2.26
C PHE A 536 -25.66 -4.46 3.78
N MET A 537 -24.95 -3.70 4.63
CA MET A 537 -25.14 -3.74 6.09
C MET A 537 -26.56 -3.37 6.51
N PHE A 538 -27.27 -2.61 5.67
CA PHE A 538 -28.67 -2.30 5.85
C PHE A 538 -29.58 -3.53 5.97
N LEU A 539 -29.27 -4.61 5.23
CA LEU A 539 -30.05 -5.84 5.25
C LEU A 539 -30.06 -6.47 6.65
N ARG A 540 -29.05 -6.22 7.50
CA ARG A 540 -29.05 -6.68 8.90
C ARG A 540 -30.18 -6.06 9.71
N VAL A 541 -30.60 -4.83 9.42
CA VAL A 541 -31.74 -4.18 10.10
C VAL A 541 -33.02 -4.94 9.79
N PHE A 542 -33.27 -5.27 8.51
CA PHE A 542 -34.42 -6.07 8.11
C PHE A 542 -34.38 -7.48 8.68
N LEU A 543 -33.26 -8.18 8.56
CA LEU A 543 -33.10 -9.54 9.07
C LEU A 543 -33.34 -9.59 10.59
N SER A 544 -32.93 -8.55 11.32
CA SER A 544 -33.17 -8.44 12.76
C SER A 544 -34.64 -8.18 13.08
N ALA A 545 -35.33 -7.35 12.29
CA ALA A 545 -36.77 -7.15 12.42
C ALA A 545 -37.56 -8.43 12.13
N LEU A 546 -37.20 -9.16 11.07
CA LEU A 546 -37.77 -10.46 10.70
C LEU A 546 -37.55 -11.50 11.80
N ARG A 547 -36.32 -11.62 12.31
CA ARG A 547 -35.98 -12.56 13.39
C ARG A 547 -36.76 -12.25 14.66
N TYR A 548 -36.90 -10.98 15.03
CA TYR A 548 -37.69 -10.58 16.18
C TYR A 548 -39.17 -10.86 16.00
N HIS A 549 -39.74 -10.57 14.83
CA HIS A 549 -41.13 -10.90 14.52
C HIS A 549 -41.39 -12.41 14.63
N LYS A 550 -40.54 -13.23 14.00
CA LYS A 550 -40.62 -14.71 14.08
C LYS A 550 -40.55 -15.19 15.53
N ASN A 551 -39.60 -14.66 16.31
CA ASN A 551 -39.45 -15.00 17.72
C ASN A 551 -40.66 -14.54 18.56
N TYR A 552 -41.22 -13.36 18.30
CA TYR A 552 -42.40 -12.83 19.00
C TYR A 552 -43.64 -13.71 18.79
N ILE A 553 -43.79 -14.29 17.60
CA ILE A 553 -44.91 -15.19 17.25
C ILE A 553 -44.66 -16.63 17.73
N GLY A 554 -43.43 -17.13 17.67
CA GLY A 554 -43.11 -18.51 18.05
C GLY A 554 -42.91 -18.70 19.54
N ASN A 555 -42.11 -17.85 20.18
CA ASN A 555 -41.65 -18.03 21.55
C ASN A 555 -42.50 -17.22 22.54
N PHE A 556 -42.84 -17.80 23.70
CA PHE A 556 -43.56 -17.11 24.77
C PHE A 556 -42.63 -16.39 25.75
N GLU A 557 -41.40 -16.87 25.91
CA GLU A 557 -40.42 -16.38 26.89
C GLU A 557 -39.58 -15.21 26.35
N GLY A 558 -39.26 -15.24 25.05
CA GLY A 558 -38.39 -14.24 24.42
C GLY A 558 -38.94 -12.80 24.56
N ASP A 559 -38.16 -11.88 25.13
CA ASP A 559 -38.52 -10.46 25.35
C ASP A 559 -39.88 -10.25 26.07
N ASN A 560 -40.22 -11.14 27.01
CA ASN A 560 -41.46 -11.09 27.78
C ASN A 560 -41.23 -10.66 29.24
N VAL A 561 -40.69 -9.44 29.43
CA VAL A 561 -40.27 -8.92 30.75
C VAL A 561 -41.11 -7.74 31.24
N TYR A 562 -42.27 -7.50 30.66
CA TYR A 562 -42.97 -6.22 30.81
C TYR A 562 -44.31 -6.35 31.55
N ILE A 563 -44.57 -5.42 32.47
CA ILE A 563 -45.80 -5.39 33.26
C ILE A 563 -46.79 -4.38 32.67
N VAL A 564 -47.70 -4.90 31.86
CA VAL A 564 -48.72 -4.10 31.18
C VAL A 564 -50.04 -4.03 31.96
N SER A 565 -50.97 -3.22 31.46
CA SER A 565 -52.31 -3.05 32.05
C SER A 565 -53.09 -4.38 32.17
N TYR A 566 -52.95 -5.30 31.21
CA TYR A 566 -53.61 -6.61 31.29
C TYR A 566 -53.05 -7.48 32.44
N PHE A 567 -51.74 -7.47 32.67
CA PHE A 567 -51.12 -8.11 33.84
C PHE A 567 -51.70 -7.55 35.15
N LYS A 568 -51.79 -6.22 35.25
CA LYS A 568 -52.38 -5.53 36.42
C LYS A 568 -53.87 -5.90 36.61
N ARG A 569 -54.61 -6.18 35.53
CA ARG A 569 -56.02 -6.63 35.61
C ARG A 569 -56.16 -8.07 36.11
N ILE A 570 -55.28 -8.98 35.68
CA ILE A 570 -55.24 -10.37 36.18
C ILE A 570 -55.00 -10.35 37.69
N ASP A 571 -53.98 -9.58 38.13
CA ASP A 571 -53.62 -9.44 39.54
C ASP A 571 -54.76 -8.86 40.38
N ALA A 572 -55.41 -7.78 39.90
CA ALA A 572 -56.55 -7.16 40.57
C ALA A 572 -57.78 -8.09 40.66
N ARG A 573 -57.96 -9.01 39.70
CA ARG A 573 -59.02 -10.03 39.76
C ARG A 573 -58.72 -11.05 40.84
N ARG A 574 -57.48 -11.56 40.90
CA ARG A 574 -57.05 -12.51 41.93
C ARG A 574 -57.12 -11.93 43.33
N TYR A 575 -56.73 -10.66 43.48
CA TYR A 575 -56.88 -9.93 44.74
C TYR A 575 -58.32 -9.93 45.26
N LYS A 576 -59.30 -9.69 44.37
CA LYS A 576 -60.72 -9.71 44.74
C LYS A 576 -61.23 -11.11 45.09
N GLN A 577 -60.59 -12.13 44.57
CA GLN A 577 -60.92 -13.54 44.81
C GLN A 577 -60.15 -14.12 45.99
N GLY A 578 -59.48 -13.31 46.84
CA GLY A 578 -58.66 -13.77 47.96
C GLY A 578 -57.36 -14.50 47.58
N LYS A 579 -57.22 -14.90 46.30
CA LYS A 579 -56.05 -15.60 45.78
C LYS A 579 -54.76 -14.77 45.85
N ARG A 580 -53.63 -15.47 46.01
CA ARG A 580 -52.27 -14.87 46.00
C ARG A 580 -52.03 -13.96 44.79
N THR A 581 -51.51 -12.76 45.06
CA THR A 581 -51.16 -11.72 44.09
C THR A 581 -49.65 -11.59 43.90
N LEU A 582 -49.26 -10.98 42.77
CA LEU A 582 -47.89 -10.64 42.42
C LEU A 582 -47.52 -9.18 42.71
N LEU A 583 -48.47 -8.24 42.66
CA LEU A 583 -48.20 -6.83 42.95
C LEU A 583 -48.50 -6.48 44.43
N PRO A 584 -47.69 -5.61 45.08
CA PRO A 584 -46.49 -4.96 44.55
C PRO A 584 -45.33 -5.93 44.32
N LEU A 585 -44.52 -5.67 43.28
CA LEU A 585 -43.32 -6.49 43.01
C LEU A 585 -42.32 -6.37 44.16
N LYS A 586 -41.76 -7.53 44.54
CA LYS A 586 -40.67 -7.62 45.51
C LYS A 586 -39.42 -6.94 44.96
N LYS A 587 -38.55 -6.48 45.85
CA LYS A 587 -37.33 -5.74 45.45
C LYS A 587 -36.41 -6.53 44.52
N LEU A 588 -36.27 -7.84 44.76
CA LEU A 588 -35.51 -8.76 43.89
C LEU A 588 -36.11 -8.86 42.48
N GLU A 589 -37.44 -8.89 42.37
CA GLU A 589 -38.15 -9.05 41.11
C GLU A 589 -38.20 -7.74 40.31
N ARG A 590 -38.22 -6.59 41.00
CA ARG A 590 -38.32 -5.25 40.39
C ARG A 590 -37.18 -4.94 39.42
N LYS A 591 -36.03 -5.59 39.57
CA LYS A 591 -34.88 -5.44 38.65
C LYS A 591 -35.08 -6.17 37.31
N ASN A 592 -35.95 -7.18 37.28
CA ASN A 592 -36.14 -8.07 36.13
C ASN A 592 -37.34 -7.68 35.25
N TYR A 593 -38.29 -6.90 35.80
CA TYR A 593 -39.52 -6.54 35.11
C TYR A 593 -39.66 -5.03 34.86
N ILE A 594 -40.12 -4.68 33.67
CA ILE A 594 -40.14 -3.31 33.16
C ILE A 594 -41.59 -2.81 33.06
N ASP A 595 -41.88 -1.62 33.57
CA ASP A 595 -43.12 -0.91 33.21
C ASP A 595 -42.87 -0.16 31.87
N PRO A 596 -43.55 -0.53 30.77
CA PRO A 596 -43.28 0.03 29.45
C PRO A 596 -43.56 1.54 29.34
N LEU A 597 -44.42 2.09 30.22
CA LEU A 597 -44.75 3.52 30.24
C LEU A 597 -43.81 4.33 31.13
N SER A 598 -42.86 3.69 31.81
CA SER A 598 -41.90 4.39 32.66
C SER A 598 -40.83 5.07 31.81
N PHE A 599 -40.64 6.37 31.97
CA PHE A 599 -39.54 7.08 31.30
C PHE A 599 -38.17 6.84 31.96
N LYS A 600 -38.14 6.18 33.12
CA LYS A 600 -36.91 5.93 33.88
C LYS A 600 -36.09 4.80 33.21
N LEU A 601 -34.82 5.08 32.93
CA LEU A 601 -33.87 4.04 32.53
C LEU A 601 -33.51 3.18 33.74
N MET A 602 -33.47 1.87 33.53
CA MET A 602 -33.00 0.91 34.53
C MET A 602 -31.47 0.90 34.66
N GLY A 603 -30.97 0.39 35.79
CA GLY A 603 -29.53 0.22 36.05
C GLY A 603 -28.74 -0.43 34.90
N PRO A 604 -29.14 -1.60 34.37
CA PRO A 604 -28.46 -2.21 33.22
C PRO A 604 -28.52 -1.37 31.94
N GLU A 605 -29.64 -0.67 31.68
CA GLU A 605 -29.78 0.21 30.51
C GLU A 605 -28.84 1.42 30.62
N LYS A 606 -28.71 2.01 31.82
CA LYS A 606 -27.77 3.11 32.10
C LYS A 606 -26.32 2.68 31.97
N SER A 607 -25.95 1.54 32.55
CA SER A 607 -24.59 1.00 32.46
C SER A 607 -24.19 0.75 31.00
N LYS A 608 -25.10 0.16 30.21
CA LYS A 608 -24.92 -0.04 28.77
C LYS A 608 -24.75 1.28 28.02
N LEU A 609 -25.54 2.31 28.34
CA LEU A 609 -25.43 3.64 27.73
C LEU A 609 -24.06 4.28 28.02
N VAL A 610 -23.58 4.23 29.27
CA VAL A 610 -22.27 4.78 29.64
C VAL A 610 -21.15 4.05 28.90
N SER A 611 -21.15 2.71 28.91
CA SER A 611 -20.15 1.91 28.18
C SER A 611 -20.18 2.20 26.67
N SER A 612 -21.37 2.34 26.09
CA SER A 612 -21.52 2.63 24.65
C SER A 612 -21.08 4.06 24.30
N THR A 613 -21.34 5.03 25.19
CA THR A 613 -20.91 6.43 25.01
C THR A 613 -19.39 6.54 25.06
N PHE A 614 -18.75 5.83 26.01
CA PHE A 614 -17.28 5.77 26.07
C PHE A 614 -16.68 5.19 24.78
N LYS A 615 -17.24 4.08 24.27
CA LYS A 615 -16.80 3.49 22.97
C LYS A 615 -16.99 4.44 21.80
N LEU A 616 -18.08 5.23 21.78
CA LEU A 616 -18.32 6.23 20.74
C LEU A 616 -17.31 7.37 20.82
N LEU A 617 -17.00 7.84 22.03
CA LEU A 617 -16.03 8.91 22.26
C LEU A 617 -14.63 8.52 21.77
N LEU A 618 -14.18 7.27 22.03
CA LEU A 618 -12.92 6.76 21.47
C LEU A 618 -12.89 6.80 19.93
N ARG A 619 -14.01 6.48 19.28
CA ARG A 619 -14.12 6.57 17.81
C ARG A 619 -14.07 8.00 17.32
N VAL A 620 -14.77 8.92 17.99
CA VAL A 620 -14.74 10.35 17.64
C VAL A 620 -13.31 10.90 17.78
N ILE A 621 -12.58 10.54 18.83
CA ILE A 621 -11.17 10.89 18.99
C ILE A 621 -10.34 10.36 17.83
N SER A 622 -10.46 9.06 17.49
CA SER A 622 -9.69 8.49 16.36
C SER A 622 -9.94 9.19 15.03
N VAL A 623 -11.20 9.59 14.75
CA VAL A 623 -11.55 10.30 13.52
C VAL A 623 -11.05 11.74 13.55
N SER A 624 -11.10 12.38 14.71
CA SER A 624 -10.56 13.73 14.89
C SER A 624 -9.05 13.76 14.64
N VAL A 625 -8.31 12.71 15.05
CA VAL A 625 -6.89 12.57 14.72
C VAL A 625 -6.67 12.48 13.21
N ILE A 626 -7.48 11.72 12.47
CA ILE A 626 -7.35 11.63 11.00
C ILE A 626 -7.61 12.98 10.33
N ILE A 627 -8.66 13.70 10.75
CA ILE A 627 -8.98 15.04 10.23
C ILE A 627 -7.86 16.02 10.56
N TYR A 628 -7.32 15.97 11.77
CA TYR A 628 -6.19 16.80 12.17
C TYR A 628 -4.93 16.49 11.35
N MET A 629 -4.64 15.21 11.07
CA MET A 629 -3.51 14.83 10.21
C MET A 629 -3.66 15.37 8.79
N ASP A 630 -4.87 15.34 8.22
CA ASP A 630 -5.14 15.94 6.91
C ASP A 630 -4.91 17.47 6.92
N TYR A 631 -5.42 18.15 7.95
CA TYR A 631 -5.18 19.58 8.16
C TYR A 631 -3.69 19.90 8.35
N PHE A 632 -2.97 19.09 9.13
CA PHE A 632 -1.53 19.24 9.36
C PHE A 632 -0.73 19.08 8.06
N ILE A 633 -1.05 18.08 7.23
CA ILE A 633 -0.42 17.89 5.92
C ILE A 633 -0.68 19.11 5.03
N TYR A 634 -1.92 19.60 4.98
CA TYR A 634 -2.27 20.82 4.24
C TYR A 634 -1.42 22.01 4.70
N GLU A 635 -1.35 22.28 6.00
CA GLU A 635 -0.58 23.40 6.56
C GLU A 635 0.92 23.29 6.27
N VAL A 636 1.51 22.10 6.42
CA VAL A 636 2.93 21.88 6.10
C VAL A 636 3.21 22.15 4.63
N LEU A 637 2.37 21.65 3.73
CA LEU A 637 2.55 21.87 2.28
C LEU A 637 2.32 23.33 1.90
N ASP A 638 1.36 24.01 2.51
CA ASP A 638 1.10 25.42 2.25
C ASP A 638 2.22 26.32 2.82
N MET A 639 2.81 25.92 3.94
CA MET A 639 4.02 26.55 4.48
C MET A 639 5.20 26.43 3.50
N ILE A 640 5.44 25.23 2.96
CA ILE A 640 6.48 24.98 1.93
C ILE A 640 6.20 25.83 0.69
N ARG A 641 4.97 25.86 0.20
CA ARG A 641 4.60 26.68 -0.97
C ARG A 641 4.89 28.17 -0.77
N ARG A 642 4.60 28.71 0.42
CA ARG A 642 4.78 30.14 0.72
C ARG A 642 6.23 30.54 0.95
N HIS A 643 7.05 29.67 1.55
CA HIS A 643 8.40 30.03 2.00
C HIS A 643 9.54 29.40 1.20
N SER A 644 9.30 28.36 0.40
CA SER A 644 10.36 27.62 -0.29
C SER A 644 10.59 28.06 -1.74
N ARG A 645 10.03 29.18 -2.19
CA ARG A 645 10.34 29.74 -3.51
C ARG A 645 11.80 30.23 -3.53
N VAL A 646 12.59 29.69 -4.45
CA VAL A 646 14.00 30.05 -4.65
C VAL A 646 14.24 30.22 -6.15
N ASP A 647 14.85 31.35 -6.50
CA ASP A 647 15.31 31.66 -7.85
C ASP A 647 16.83 31.42 -7.90
N TYR A 648 17.27 30.43 -8.69
CA TYR A 648 18.66 30.04 -8.85
C TYR A 648 19.27 30.77 -10.04
N ARG A 649 20.15 31.73 -9.79
CA ARG A 649 21.00 32.33 -10.83
C ARG A 649 22.31 31.57 -10.94
N GLN A 650 22.47 30.80 -12.01
CA GLN A 650 23.71 30.08 -12.31
C GLN A 650 24.62 30.96 -13.14
N THR A 651 25.74 31.37 -12.56
CA THR A 651 26.82 32.07 -13.27
C THR A 651 28.08 31.20 -13.25
N GLY A 652 28.79 31.16 -14.37
CA GLY A 652 30.06 30.46 -14.47
C GLY A 652 30.79 30.83 -15.76
N GLU A 653 32.10 30.99 -15.68
CA GLU A 653 32.95 31.27 -16.82
C GLU A 653 34.09 30.25 -16.84
N HIS A 654 34.28 29.61 -17.99
CA HIS A 654 35.42 28.74 -18.27
C HIS A 654 36.20 29.36 -19.41
N HIS A 655 37.30 30.03 -19.06
CA HIS A 655 38.19 30.71 -19.98
C HIS A 655 39.57 30.06 -19.88
N ILE A 656 39.95 29.32 -20.92
CA ILE A 656 41.31 28.81 -21.09
C ILE A 656 41.97 29.70 -22.14
N GLN A 657 43.09 30.33 -21.79
CA GLN A 657 43.91 31.11 -22.71
C GLN A 657 45.32 30.55 -22.70
N LEU A 658 45.75 29.97 -23.82
CA LEU A 658 47.11 29.43 -23.98
C LEU A 658 47.94 30.43 -24.81
N ILE A 659 49.05 30.90 -24.22
CA ILE A 659 49.99 31.80 -24.89
C ILE A 659 51.24 31.00 -25.24
N ILE A 660 51.51 30.86 -26.54
CA ILE A 660 52.66 30.10 -27.04
C ILE A 660 53.67 31.09 -27.60
N ASN A 661 54.79 31.22 -26.91
CA ASN A 661 55.89 32.09 -27.31
C ASN A 661 56.86 31.35 -28.25
N GLY A 662 57.25 31.99 -29.35
CA GLY A 662 58.16 31.43 -30.35
C GLY A 662 57.62 31.55 -31.78
N ASN A 663 58.53 31.73 -32.75
CA ASN A 663 58.21 31.92 -34.17
C ASN A 663 58.75 30.79 -35.07
N GLY A 664 59.21 29.68 -34.49
CA GLY A 664 59.68 28.51 -35.24
C GLY A 664 58.55 27.63 -35.77
N ALA A 665 58.88 26.69 -36.67
CA ALA A 665 57.93 25.72 -37.23
C ALA A 665 57.23 24.89 -36.13
N VAL A 666 57.99 24.45 -35.12
CA VAL A 666 57.45 23.73 -33.94
C VAL A 666 56.45 24.59 -33.17
N ALA A 667 56.74 25.89 -32.99
CA ALA A 667 55.82 26.80 -32.31
C ALA A 667 54.53 27.02 -33.12
N HIS A 668 54.61 27.04 -34.45
CA HIS A 668 53.43 27.10 -35.32
C HIS A 668 52.59 25.82 -35.25
N LEU A 669 53.23 24.64 -35.20
CA LEU A 669 52.55 23.36 -35.04
C LEU A 669 51.83 23.28 -33.69
N ILE A 670 52.52 23.64 -32.60
CA ILE A 670 51.94 23.69 -31.25
C ILE A 670 50.81 24.73 -31.18
N LYS A 671 50.95 25.90 -31.83
CA LYS A 671 49.86 26.90 -31.94
C LYS A 671 48.66 26.33 -32.69
N SER A 672 48.87 25.60 -33.79
CA SER A 672 47.77 24.98 -34.53
C SER A 672 47.00 24.01 -33.64
N ILE A 673 47.72 23.11 -32.96
CA ILE A 673 47.16 22.09 -32.05
C ILE A 673 46.45 22.70 -30.83
N LEU A 674 47.08 23.67 -30.18
CA LEU A 674 46.60 24.21 -28.90
C LEU A 674 45.65 25.41 -29.03
N ASN A 675 45.53 26.03 -30.21
CA ASN A 675 44.57 27.13 -30.44
C ASN A 675 43.12 26.68 -30.20
N GLY A 676 42.79 25.40 -30.38
CA GLY A 676 41.46 24.85 -30.08
C GLY A 676 41.05 24.98 -28.60
N PHE A 677 42.02 25.09 -27.68
CA PHE A 677 41.77 25.27 -26.25
C PHE A 677 41.48 26.73 -25.87
N ASN A 678 41.74 27.69 -26.77
CA ASN A 678 41.52 29.11 -26.50
C ASN A 678 40.05 29.50 -26.70
N LYS A 679 39.15 28.90 -25.89
CA LYS A 679 37.69 29.11 -25.94
C LYS A 679 37.19 29.63 -24.60
N LYS A 680 36.25 30.58 -24.67
CA LYS A 680 35.53 31.12 -23.52
C LYS A 680 34.09 30.62 -23.56
N HIS A 681 33.72 29.81 -22.56
CA HIS A 681 32.33 29.41 -22.35
C HIS A 681 31.81 30.08 -21.08
N ALA A 682 30.62 30.66 -21.16
CA ALA A 682 29.97 31.27 -20.01
C ALA A 682 28.51 30.82 -19.91
N ILE A 683 28.03 30.64 -18.69
CA ILE A 683 26.62 30.43 -18.37
C ILE A 683 26.17 31.59 -17.48
N ASP A 684 25.06 32.23 -17.84
CA ASP A 684 24.28 33.13 -16.98
C ASP A 684 22.79 32.81 -17.21
N GLU A 685 22.27 31.82 -16.49
CA GLU A 685 20.88 31.38 -16.59
C GLU A 685 20.18 31.44 -15.23
N VAL A 686 18.96 31.98 -15.21
CA VAL A 686 18.12 32.03 -14.00
C VAL A 686 17.03 30.98 -14.10
N THR A 687 17.05 30.00 -13.20
CA THR A 687 16.03 28.93 -13.10
C THR A 687 15.24 29.09 -11.80
N THR A 688 13.93 28.80 -11.82
CA THR A 688 13.08 28.96 -10.62
C THR A 688 12.45 27.63 -10.24
N ASN A 689 12.26 27.38 -8.94
CA ASN A 689 11.58 26.17 -8.47
C ASN A 689 10.06 26.31 -8.34
N PHE A 690 9.47 27.42 -8.79
CA PHE A 690 8.05 27.74 -8.57
C PHE A 690 7.10 26.66 -9.09
N ALA A 691 7.38 26.07 -10.26
CA ALA A 691 6.58 24.98 -10.83
C ALA A 691 6.62 23.68 -9.99
N CYS A 692 7.67 23.49 -9.19
CA CYS A 692 7.85 22.33 -8.33
C CYS A 692 7.21 22.48 -6.96
N LEU A 693 6.78 23.67 -6.56
CA LEU A 693 6.14 23.89 -5.26
C LEU A 693 4.81 23.13 -5.17
N PRO A 694 4.45 22.56 -4.01
CA PRO A 694 3.22 21.81 -3.84
C PRO A 694 1.99 22.74 -3.94
N ASN A 695 0.88 22.21 -4.45
CA ASN A 695 -0.41 22.90 -4.49
C ASN A 695 -1.43 22.16 -3.60
N PRO A 696 -1.40 22.38 -2.27
CA PRO A 696 -2.19 21.58 -1.35
C PRO A 696 -3.69 21.87 -1.47
N VAL A 697 -4.50 20.84 -1.23
CA VAL A 697 -5.96 20.91 -1.22
C VAL A 697 -6.45 20.74 0.21
N GLY A 698 -7.20 21.73 0.71
CA GLY A 698 -7.82 21.69 2.02
C GLY A 698 -9.16 20.94 2.00
N LEU A 699 -9.52 20.34 3.14
CA LEU A 699 -10.80 19.66 3.29
C LEU A 699 -11.94 20.68 3.43
N ASP A 700 -13.02 20.47 2.67
CA ASP A 700 -14.22 21.31 2.77
C ASP A 700 -14.87 21.23 4.16
N THR A 701 -15.15 22.40 4.75
CA THR A 701 -15.71 22.51 6.10
C THR A 701 -17.10 21.85 6.20
N GLN A 702 -17.90 21.86 5.13
CA GLN A 702 -19.20 21.20 5.15
C GLN A 702 -19.07 19.67 5.31
N HIS A 703 -18.01 19.06 4.76
CA HIS A 703 -17.75 17.64 4.94
C HIS A 703 -17.40 17.30 6.40
N ILE A 704 -16.65 18.16 7.08
CA ILE A 704 -16.32 18.00 8.50
C ILE A 704 -17.59 18.03 9.36
N TYR A 705 -18.47 19.03 9.14
CA TYR A 705 -19.75 19.11 9.86
C TYR A 705 -20.65 17.90 9.61
N LYS A 706 -20.67 17.34 8.38
CA LYS A 706 -21.41 16.11 8.08
C LYS A 706 -20.91 14.92 8.91
N ILE A 707 -19.60 14.74 9.03
CA ILE A 707 -19.00 13.64 9.81
C ILE A 707 -19.40 13.73 11.29
N PHE A 708 -19.20 14.89 11.93
CA PHE A 708 -19.57 15.07 13.33
C PHE A 708 -21.09 15.05 13.55
N GLY A 709 -21.87 15.55 12.59
CA GLY A 709 -23.33 15.44 12.60
C GLY A 709 -23.82 13.99 12.65
N ILE A 710 -23.17 13.07 11.91
CA ILE A 710 -23.52 11.65 11.97
C ILE A 710 -23.17 11.02 13.32
N PHE A 711 -22.02 11.36 13.90
CA PHE A 711 -21.68 10.89 15.25
C PHE A 711 -22.68 11.41 16.29
N ALA A 712 -23.16 12.65 16.16
CA ALA A 712 -24.22 13.19 17.00
C ALA A 712 -25.54 12.43 16.82
N ILE A 713 -25.93 12.09 15.58
CA ILE A 713 -27.10 11.24 15.30
C ILE A 713 -26.95 9.86 15.94
N ILE A 714 -25.78 9.22 15.83
CA ILE A 714 -25.51 7.93 16.48
C ILE A 714 -25.68 8.05 18.00
N TRP A 715 -25.16 9.11 18.61
CA TRP A 715 -25.30 9.38 20.05
C TRP A 715 -26.76 9.53 20.46
N ILE A 716 -27.54 10.33 19.71
CA ILE A 716 -28.99 10.48 19.90
C ILE A 716 -29.69 9.12 19.83
N CYS A 717 -29.40 8.31 18.80
CA CYS A 717 -29.95 6.94 18.69
C CYS A 717 -29.57 6.07 19.90
N MET A 718 -28.37 6.22 20.49
CA MET A 718 -27.99 5.48 21.70
C MET A 718 -28.87 5.83 22.89
N VAL A 719 -29.16 7.11 23.09
CA VAL A 719 -30.04 7.59 24.17
C VAL A 719 -31.46 7.04 24.00
N PHE A 720 -31.94 7.00 22.75
CA PHE A 720 -33.27 6.50 22.43
C PHE A 720 -33.37 4.96 22.30
N GLU A 721 -32.25 4.23 22.34
CA GLU A 721 -32.21 2.76 22.16
C GLU A 721 -33.17 2.05 23.12
N ALA A 722 -33.13 2.39 24.42
CA ALA A 722 -33.98 1.75 25.43
C ALA A 722 -35.47 1.90 25.13
N TYR A 723 -35.88 3.06 24.60
CA TYR A 723 -37.28 3.32 24.21
C TYR A 723 -37.64 2.62 22.90
N GLY A 724 -36.71 2.54 21.95
CA GLY A 724 -36.87 1.74 20.73
C GLY A 724 -37.10 0.26 21.05
N LEU A 725 -36.32 -0.31 21.97
CA LEU A 725 -36.47 -1.70 22.39
C LEU A 725 -37.88 -1.98 22.96
N ARG A 726 -38.42 -1.03 23.74
CA ARG A 726 -39.79 -1.10 24.30
C ARG A 726 -40.87 -0.90 23.23
N LEU A 727 -40.63 -0.01 22.26
CA LEU A 727 -41.57 0.30 21.18
C LEU A 727 -41.81 -0.92 20.27
N ARG A 728 -40.81 -1.76 20.02
CA ARG A 728 -40.96 -3.00 19.22
C ARG A 728 -42.10 -3.89 19.74
N ARG A 729 -42.18 -4.07 21.05
CA ARG A 729 -43.25 -4.86 21.66
C ARG A 729 -44.61 -4.19 21.51
N VAL A 730 -44.70 -2.88 21.68
CA VAL A 730 -45.95 -2.12 21.51
C VAL A 730 -46.48 -2.27 20.08
N ILE A 731 -45.60 -2.23 19.09
CA ILE A 731 -45.95 -2.47 17.68
C ILE A 731 -46.49 -3.90 17.50
N CYS A 732 -45.77 -4.92 17.97
CA CYS A 732 -46.24 -6.30 17.84
C CYS A 732 -47.56 -6.56 18.61
N GLN A 733 -47.76 -5.93 19.78
CA GLN A 733 -49.00 -6.00 20.54
C GLN A 733 -50.18 -5.44 19.75
N PHE A 734 -49.97 -4.35 19.01
CA PHE A 734 -50.99 -3.73 18.18
C PHE A 734 -51.48 -4.68 17.06
N PHE A 735 -50.54 -5.35 16.37
CA PHE A 735 -50.87 -6.26 15.28
C PHE A 735 -51.33 -7.66 15.75
N TYR A 736 -50.83 -8.15 16.89
CA TYR A 736 -51.11 -9.49 17.41
C TYR A 736 -51.67 -9.48 18.84
N PRO A 737 -52.85 -8.87 19.09
CA PRO A 737 -53.39 -8.71 20.44
C PRO A 737 -53.73 -10.03 21.12
N LYS A 738 -54.19 -11.05 20.36
CA LYS A 738 -54.47 -12.41 20.89
C LYS A 738 -53.19 -13.09 21.37
N ARG A 739 -52.09 -12.96 20.62
CA ARG A 739 -50.76 -13.52 20.98
C ARG A 739 -50.21 -12.84 22.23
N GLU A 740 -50.31 -11.52 22.32
CA GLU A 740 -49.85 -10.75 23.47
C GLU A 740 -50.57 -11.17 24.76
N LYS A 741 -51.90 -11.37 24.74
CA LYS A 741 -52.63 -11.88 25.91
C LYS A 741 -52.10 -13.23 26.40
N LYS A 742 -51.83 -14.17 25.49
CA LYS A 742 -51.26 -15.49 25.83
C LYS A 742 -49.86 -15.35 26.44
N ARG A 743 -49.01 -14.48 25.89
CA ARG A 743 -47.67 -14.20 26.44
C ARG A 743 -47.71 -13.60 27.83
N ILE A 744 -48.62 -12.65 28.08
CA ILE A 744 -48.78 -12.05 29.41
C ILE A 744 -49.29 -13.06 30.43
N LEU A 745 -50.21 -13.95 30.03
CA LEU A 745 -50.70 -15.02 30.90
C LEU A 745 -49.58 -16.01 31.25
N HIS A 746 -48.79 -16.41 30.26
CA HIS A 746 -47.61 -17.25 30.46
C HIS A 746 -46.61 -16.58 31.42
N LEU A 747 -46.29 -15.29 31.21
CA LEU A 747 -45.44 -14.52 32.12
C LEU A 747 -45.99 -14.51 33.55
N TYR A 748 -47.28 -14.21 33.72
CA TYR A 748 -47.92 -14.16 35.02
C TYR A 748 -47.79 -15.50 35.76
N ASN A 749 -48.08 -16.61 35.07
CA ASN A 749 -47.98 -17.95 35.64
C ASN A 749 -46.52 -18.34 35.94
N ASP A 750 -45.58 -17.98 35.07
CA ASP A 750 -44.15 -18.22 35.27
C ASP A 750 -43.62 -17.44 36.48
N VAL A 751 -43.93 -16.15 36.63
CA VAL A 751 -43.55 -15.36 37.80
C VAL A 751 -44.15 -15.95 39.08
N LEU A 752 -45.42 -16.37 39.03
CA LEU A 752 -46.09 -17.00 40.17
C LEU A 752 -45.41 -18.33 40.55
N LYS A 753 -45.08 -19.17 39.56
CA LYS A 753 -44.35 -20.43 39.74
C LYS A 753 -42.96 -20.17 40.33
N LYS A 754 -42.21 -19.19 39.79
CA LYS A 754 -40.90 -18.76 40.30
C LYS A 754 -40.98 -18.27 41.74
N ARG A 755 -42.00 -17.48 42.11
CA ARG A 755 -42.18 -17.00 43.49
C ARG A 755 -42.52 -18.14 44.46
N LYS A 756 -43.38 -19.10 44.05
CA LYS A 756 -43.67 -20.31 44.84
C LYS A 756 -42.44 -21.22 44.97
N GLY A 757 -41.68 -21.41 43.89
CA GLY A 757 -40.48 -22.24 43.83
C GLY A 757 -39.33 -21.66 44.64
N PHE A 758 -39.06 -20.36 44.52
CA PHE A 758 -38.01 -19.66 45.26
C PHE A 758 -38.22 -19.76 46.78
N LEU A 759 -39.46 -19.53 47.25
CA LEU A 759 -39.77 -19.64 48.67
C LEU A 759 -39.52 -21.07 49.19
N ARG A 760 -40.05 -22.09 48.49
CA ARG A 760 -39.88 -23.50 48.85
C ARG A 760 -38.40 -23.92 48.85
N HIS A 761 -37.65 -23.50 47.83
CA HIS A 761 -36.22 -23.78 47.74
C HIS A 761 -35.42 -23.08 48.85
N ALA A 762 -35.70 -21.80 49.14
CA ALA A 762 -35.06 -21.06 50.22
C ALA A 762 -35.35 -21.69 51.59
N GLN A 763 -36.60 -22.11 51.83
CA GLN A 763 -36.99 -22.86 53.04
C GLN A 763 -36.19 -24.16 53.16
N ARG A 764 -36.20 -25.02 52.15
CA ARG A 764 -35.45 -26.29 52.15
C ARG A 764 -33.95 -26.10 52.35
N ARG A 765 -33.36 -25.10 51.68
CA ARG A 765 -31.94 -24.78 51.80
C ARG A 765 -31.58 -24.35 53.23
N ILE A 766 -32.35 -23.44 53.82
CA ILE A 766 -32.09 -22.98 55.20
C ILE A 766 -32.28 -24.13 56.19
N LYS A 767 -33.34 -24.93 56.04
CA LYS A 767 -33.58 -26.13 56.86
C LYS A 767 -32.43 -27.13 56.76
N ALA A 768 -31.90 -27.39 55.56
CA ALA A 768 -30.76 -28.29 55.36
C ALA A 768 -29.47 -27.74 56.00
N LEU A 769 -29.14 -26.46 55.77
CA LEU A 769 -27.95 -25.83 56.34
C LEU A 769 -28.02 -25.71 57.87
N ALA A 770 -29.21 -25.50 58.43
CA ALA A 770 -29.43 -25.49 59.87
C ALA A 770 -29.21 -26.89 60.48
N ARG A 771 -29.75 -27.96 59.85
CA ARG A 771 -29.53 -29.35 60.27
C ARG A 771 -28.06 -29.75 60.25
N GLU A 772 -27.33 -29.36 59.19
CA GLU A 772 -25.90 -29.66 59.07
C GLU A 772 -25.00 -28.76 59.94
N ARG A 773 -25.58 -27.82 60.71
CA ARG A 773 -24.86 -26.77 61.47
C ARG A 773 -23.87 -25.95 60.61
N LYS A 774 -24.09 -25.91 59.29
CA LYS A 774 -23.28 -25.15 58.31
C LYS A 774 -23.81 -23.76 58.03
N LEU A 775 -24.88 -23.36 58.70
CA LEU A 775 -25.47 -22.03 58.54
C LEU A 775 -24.53 -20.99 59.16
N SER A 776 -23.70 -20.36 58.34
CA SER A 776 -22.80 -19.28 58.77
C SER A 776 -23.31 -17.91 58.34
N ILE A 777 -23.06 -16.90 59.17
CA ILE A 777 -23.38 -15.51 58.83
C ILE A 777 -22.31 -15.04 57.85
N LYS A 778 -22.72 -14.75 56.61
CA LYS A 778 -21.89 -14.04 55.62
C LYS A 778 -21.66 -12.61 56.10
N SER A 779 -20.67 -12.41 56.97
CA SER A 779 -20.25 -11.13 57.52
C SER A 779 -18.89 -10.76 56.93
N ASN A 780 -18.75 -9.51 56.49
CA ASN A 780 -17.46 -8.94 56.16
C ASN A 780 -16.80 -8.42 57.45
N VAL A 781 -15.48 -8.26 57.46
CA VAL A 781 -14.73 -7.72 58.62
C VAL A 781 -15.36 -6.43 59.17
N LEU A 782 -15.79 -5.53 58.28
CA LEU A 782 -16.47 -4.28 58.65
C LEU A 782 -17.84 -4.49 59.33
N THR A 783 -18.56 -5.56 58.96
CA THR A 783 -19.83 -5.93 59.59
C THR A 783 -19.59 -6.51 60.98
N SER A 784 -18.54 -7.33 61.15
CA SER A 784 -18.17 -7.91 62.44
C SER A 784 -17.73 -6.84 63.43
N ILE A 785 -16.84 -5.92 63.02
CA ILE A 785 -16.38 -4.79 63.86
C ILE A 785 -17.55 -3.93 64.34
N ARG A 786 -18.52 -3.64 63.46
CA ARG A 786 -19.72 -2.87 63.81
C ARG A 786 -20.59 -3.59 64.85
N ASN A 787 -20.69 -4.92 64.77
CA ASN A 787 -21.51 -5.71 65.72
C ASN A 787 -20.81 -5.88 67.07
N GLU A 788 -19.48 -5.97 67.08
CA GLU A 788 -18.66 -6.14 68.30
C GLU A 788 -18.55 -4.82 69.10
N TYR A 789 -18.40 -3.68 68.40
CA TYR A 789 -18.21 -2.36 69.02
C TYR A 789 -19.26 -1.33 68.53
N PRO A 790 -20.55 -1.51 68.86
CA PRO A 790 -21.63 -0.65 68.33
C PRO A 790 -21.52 0.82 68.78
N MET A 791 -20.95 1.08 69.97
CA MET A 791 -20.77 2.44 70.52
C MET A 791 -19.70 3.25 69.78
N LEU A 792 -18.61 2.60 69.33
CA LEU A 792 -17.47 3.25 68.66
C LEU A 792 -17.60 3.21 67.12
N CYS A 793 -18.14 2.12 66.60
CA CYS A 793 -18.15 1.80 65.16
C CYS A 793 -19.56 1.80 64.55
N GLY A 794 -20.58 2.31 65.27
CA GLY A 794 -21.96 2.39 64.77
C GLY A 794 -22.11 3.21 63.48
N TRP A 795 -21.28 4.25 63.30
CA TRP A 795 -21.26 5.10 62.10
C TRP A 795 -20.90 4.33 60.82
N LEU A 796 -20.19 3.20 60.93
CA LEU A 796 -19.86 2.36 59.76
C LEU A 796 -21.11 1.89 59.03
N GLY A 797 -22.27 1.85 59.68
CA GLY A 797 -23.57 1.51 59.08
C GLY A 797 -24.00 2.40 57.91
N MET A 798 -23.33 3.53 57.66
CA MET A 798 -23.51 4.35 56.46
C MET A 798 -23.02 3.66 55.17
N PHE A 799 -22.00 2.80 55.26
CA PHE A 799 -21.43 2.08 54.11
C PHE A 799 -22.20 0.78 53.84
N GLY A 800 -22.47 0.48 52.57
CA GLY A 800 -23.20 -0.74 52.19
C GLY A 800 -22.53 -2.05 52.63
N SER A 801 -21.20 -2.07 52.72
CA SER A 801 -20.40 -3.26 53.05
C SER A 801 -20.37 -3.63 54.53
N SER A 802 -20.80 -2.74 55.43
CA SER A 802 -20.86 -2.97 56.89
C SER A 802 -22.27 -3.37 57.39
N LYS A 803 -23.26 -3.37 56.50
CA LYS A 803 -24.65 -3.70 56.82
C LYS A 803 -24.85 -5.21 56.93
N LYS A 804 -25.68 -5.64 57.89
CA LYS A 804 -26.14 -7.04 57.96
C LYS A 804 -26.90 -7.39 56.69
N LYS A 805 -26.85 -8.66 56.26
CA LYS A 805 -27.56 -9.14 55.07
C LYS A 805 -28.72 -10.06 55.46
N CYS A 806 -29.82 -10.01 54.70
CA CYS A 806 -30.96 -10.91 54.88
C CYS A 806 -30.56 -12.36 54.57
N LEU A 807 -30.97 -13.32 55.41
CA LEU A 807 -30.67 -14.74 55.23
C LEU A 807 -31.22 -15.34 53.91
N ILE A 808 -32.31 -14.77 53.38
CA ILE A 808 -33.01 -15.29 52.20
C ILE A 808 -32.55 -14.59 50.91
N CYS A 809 -32.67 -13.27 50.88
CA CYS A 809 -32.43 -12.46 49.68
C CYS A 809 -31.07 -11.77 49.63
N GLU A 810 -30.25 -11.90 50.68
CA GLU A 810 -28.94 -11.26 50.83
C GLU A 810 -28.96 -9.72 50.74
N GLU A 811 -30.13 -9.10 50.84
CA GLU A 811 -30.26 -7.64 50.85
C GLU A 811 -29.63 -7.03 52.10
N PRO A 812 -28.93 -5.89 51.97
CA PRO A 812 -28.36 -5.19 53.11
C PRO A 812 -29.46 -4.60 54.01
N GLU A 813 -29.10 -4.45 55.28
CA GLU A 813 -29.91 -3.90 56.36
C GLU A 813 -30.58 -2.57 55.97
N ASN A 814 -31.90 -2.52 56.17
CA ASN A 814 -32.77 -1.37 55.92
C ASN A 814 -33.56 -1.04 57.19
N LYS A 815 -34.31 0.07 57.21
CA LYS A 815 -35.11 0.50 58.38
C LYS A 815 -36.10 -0.56 58.91
N ASN A 816 -36.59 -1.45 58.05
CA ASN A 816 -37.54 -2.53 58.40
C ASN A 816 -36.84 -3.91 58.39
N PHE A 817 -35.63 -4.00 58.95
CA PHE A 817 -34.89 -5.25 59.08
C PHE A 817 -35.26 -5.93 60.39
N TYR A 818 -35.68 -7.18 60.33
CA TYR A 818 -36.11 -7.96 61.47
C TYR A 818 -34.98 -8.90 61.91
N ASN A 819 -34.50 -8.75 63.14
CA ASN A 819 -33.56 -9.68 63.74
C ASN A 819 -34.34 -10.73 64.55
N CYS A 820 -33.91 -11.99 64.50
CA CYS A 820 -34.49 -13.01 65.35
C CYS A 820 -34.22 -12.71 66.83
N HIS A 821 -35.24 -12.85 67.69
CA HIS A 821 -35.13 -12.60 69.14
C HIS A 821 -34.83 -13.88 69.95
N THR A 822 -34.76 -15.05 69.29
CA THR A 822 -34.41 -16.30 69.96
C THR A 822 -32.99 -16.22 70.50
N PRO A 823 -32.75 -16.50 71.80
CA PRO A 823 -31.42 -16.45 72.39
C PRO A 823 -30.47 -17.40 71.64
N GLY A 824 -29.33 -16.87 71.19
CA GLY A 824 -28.34 -17.62 70.39
C GLY A 824 -28.51 -17.49 68.86
N CYS A 825 -29.58 -16.87 68.36
CA CYS A 825 -29.76 -16.64 66.91
C CYS A 825 -29.38 -15.21 66.49
N ASN A 826 -28.36 -15.10 65.63
CA ASN A 826 -27.87 -13.82 65.11
C ASN A 826 -28.31 -13.53 63.67
N PHE A 827 -29.27 -14.31 63.13
CA PHE A 827 -29.77 -14.13 61.76
C PHE A 827 -30.85 -13.05 61.68
N GLY A 828 -30.84 -12.32 60.56
CA GLY A 828 -31.82 -11.30 60.26
C GLY A 828 -32.46 -11.48 58.89
N TYR A 829 -33.67 -10.95 58.78
CA TYR A 829 -34.53 -11.00 57.60
C TYR A 829 -34.91 -9.58 57.19
N CYS A 830 -35.02 -9.31 55.89
CA CYS A 830 -35.70 -8.09 55.46
C CYS A 830 -37.21 -8.24 55.70
N GLY A 831 -37.93 -7.14 55.95
CA GLY A 831 -39.35 -7.19 56.26
C GLY A 831 -40.23 -7.94 55.24
N GLU A 832 -39.91 -7.87 53.95
CA GLU A 832 -40.63 -8.64 52.91
C GLU A 832 -40.44 -10.16 53.10
N CYS A 833 -39.18 -10.59 53.30
CA CYS A 833 -38.84 -11.99 53.53
C CYS A 833 -39.37 -12.54 54.85
N TRP A 834 -39.47 -11.70 55.89
CA TRP A 834 -40.03 -12.09 57.19
C TRP A 834 -41.52 -12.45 57.08
N ILE A 835 -42.29 -11.59 56.41
CA ILE A 835 -43.73 -11.81 56.14
C ILE A 835 -43.93 -13.05 55.26
N ASP A 836 -43.11 -13.21 54.21
CA ASP A 836 -43.18 -14.36 53.31
C ASP A 836 -42.92 -15.70 54.01
N MET A 837 -42.10 -15.69 55.07
CA MET A 837 -41.80 -16.85 55.92
C MET A 837 -42.82 -17.06 57.02
N LYS A 838 -43.97 -16.38 56.97
CA LYS A 838 -45.04 -16.42 57.99
C LYS A 838 -44.53 -16.07 59.39
N GLU A 839 -43.53 -15.18 59.47
CA GLU A 839 -42.95 -14.72 60.74
C GLU A 839 -42.28 -15.84 61.56
N ILE A 840 -41.83 -16.90 60.88
CA ILE A 840 -41.11 -18.02 61.49
C ILE A 840 -39.62 -17.97 61.10
N CYS A 841 -38.75 -18.03 62.11
CA CYS A 841 -37.31 -18.14 61.90
C CYS A 841 -36.91 -19.62 61.68
N TYR A 842 -36.81 -20.03 60.41
CA TYR A 842 -36.41 -21.39 60.03
C TYR A 842 -34.96 -21.78 60.42
N ALA A 843 -34.15 -20.83 60.91
CA ALA A 843 -32.85 -21.12 61.50
C ALA A 843 -32.94 -21.59 62.96
N CYS A 844 -34.07 -21.33 63.65
CA CYS A 844 -34.30 -21.65 65.06
C CYS A 844 -35.37 -22.72 65.28
N LEU A 845 -35.97 -23.23 64.20
CA LEU A 845 -37.02 -24.23 64.29
C LEU A 845 -36.43 -25.51 64.89
N PRO A 846 -37.05 -26.12 65.92
CA PRO A 846 -36.57 -27.35 66.55
C PRO A 846 -36.74 -28.58 65.63
N GLU A 847 -35.85 -29.55 65.74
CA GLU A 847 -35.71 -30.70 64.82
C GLU A 847 -36.98 -31.57 64.65
N GLU A 848 -37.90 -31.53 65.62
CA GLU A 848 -39.14 -32.32 65.63
C GLU A 848 -40.22 -31.80 64.65
N ASP A 849 -40.23 -30.51 64.32
CA ASP A 849 -41.19 -29.89 63.39
C ASP A 849 -40.78 -29.99 61.90
N PHE A 850 -39.70 -30.71 61.59
CA PHE A 850 -39.19 -30.82 60.21
C PHE A 850 -39.84 -31.96 59.41
N ASN A 851 -40.58 -32.87 60.05
CA ASN A 851 -41.14 -34.06 59.43
C ASN A 851 -42.49 -33.84 58.71
N ASP A 852 -43.13 -32.68 58.86
CA ASP A 852 -44.42 -32.35 58.21
C ASP A 852 -44.27 -31.78 56.79
N ASP A 853 -43.45 -32.41 55.93
CA ASP A 853 -43.42 -32.09 54.48
C ASP A 853 -44.40 -33.00 53.67
N SER A 854 -45.25 -33.80 54.34
CA SER A 854 -46.23 -34.70 53.69
C SER A 854 -47.69 -34.20 53.70
N THR A 855 -47.99 -33.03 54.27
CA THR A 855 -49.35 -32.46 54.25
C THR A 855 -49.34 -30.97 53.90
N TYR A 856 -48.85 -30.65 52.70
CA TYR A 856 -49.29 -29.42 52.02
C TYR A 856 -50.09 -29.83 50.78
N THR A 857 -51.21 -30.52 51.03
CA THR A 857 -52.32 -30.53 50.08
C THR A 857 -52.77 -29.10 49.86
N ASP A 858 -53.03 -28.76 48.61
CA ASP A 858 -53.72 -27.54 48.23
C ASP A 858 -55.08 -27.50 48.96
N VAL A 859 -55.14 -26.86 50.12
CA VAL A 859 -56.39 -26.31 50.61
C VAL A 859 -56.59 -25.01 49.84
N GLU A 860 -57.11 -25.17 48.62
CA GLU A 860 -57.97 -24.17 48.02
C GLU A 860 -59.17 -23.97 48.94
N ASN A 861 -59.05 -22.98 49.81
CA ASN A 861 -60.17 -22.17 50.28
C ASN A 861 -59.56 -20.86 50.79
N PHE A 862 -59.62 -19.85 49.92
CA PHE A 862 -59.83 -18.41 50.17
C PHE A 862 -59.24 -17.54 49.05
#